data_AF-A0A9E3FG26-F1
#
_entry.id   AF-A0A9E3FG26-F1
#
_cell.length_a   1.000
_cell.length_b   1.000
_cell.length_c   1.000
_cell.angle_alpha   90.00
_cell.angle_beta   90.00
_cell.angle_gamma   90.00
#
_symmetry.space_group_name_H-M   'P 1'
#
loop_
_entity.id
_entity.type
_entity.pdbx_description
1 polymer ?
#
loop_
_entity_poly.entity_id
_entity_poly.type
_entity_poly.pdbx_seq_one_letter_code
_entity_poly.pdbx_strand_id
1 'polypeptide(L)'
;MLAALFLIGSALCGACVARRVWRGVARAWEQVLWGLVAGWMLGALAAYGFARWQGRLTWGAVAWATSSVWAAAALLSARRLVGLRRGRLEVFGFAGSFGREHVGLAAVLVLFAPVLWALFSTHTFAEGPGGIYSGGSAWYDLSFHAALASSFAYGENFPPAYTPLAGEALRYPFLPDFHAAALMAAGLSMRAAFLWTAVPLALALVGIFYGLALRLADSARAAALATCLFLLNGGLGFLNLLEDWRHSGLAFLDFWNALPFNYANDWARGIHWTNLVTDTLLPQRAALYGLPAGLIVLALFAVVWQQWKDEGGRMKDEADAARPFLHPSSFRLHPLFAAGVLAGLLPLFHTHSYVAVGFVSVVLFLMKPRREWLWFWVPALALAAPQLFELARHAGFGQIVRWQPGWMGSDAPSFAGYAVRNFGVPLLLAVPAWLAAPRAWKSFYVAALLLLVFALTVVVSPNVFDNGKLTYYWHAVNSALVARWLVALARARRLRALRSTLALLLALLSLATGVAALRAEGRASALLFSQTDLAAVRFVREATPPRARFLAAPAFNHPVLALAGRASVRGPTDWLWAHGYEFRARERDVRRIYAGAPDALDLLSYYGVAYVYLGEAERRDLHADESFFEANLPAVYRAGGITVYKVSSTNDVSKPAPRELAARVRTDPYAFIEEFPRVGLFVHRILKAERGRAPAREEFVQALGELGRGLYVGARGWESRLAENRRALAARLAGGDAARAEKLLAAASDENFDAREYDEAYVRAHFFGYLGRDPDAEGFDFWLGVLSRNKDYRSLSRAFMESEEYKRRVLGAGF
;
A
#
# COMPACT_ATOMS: atom_id res chain seq x y z
N MET A 1 -16.37 26.61 -2.46
CA MET A 1 -17.73 26.35 -1.91
C MET A 1 -18.17 24.90 -2.11
N LEU A 2 -18.17 24.36 -3.34
CA LEU A 2 -18.63 22.99 -3.61
C LEU A 2 -17.89 21.92 -2.80
N ALA A 3 -16.56 21.97 -2.73
CA ALA A 3 -15.76 21.01 -1.95
C ALA A 3 -16.18 20.93 -0.47
N ALA A 4 -16.44 22.08 0.15
CA ALA A 4 -16.91 22.13 1.55
C ALA A 4 -18.30 21.52 1.70
N LEU A 5 -19.23 21.85 0.79
CA LEU A 5 -20.57 21.25 0.78
C LEU A 5 -20.52 19.74 0.58
N PHE A 6 -19.60 19.25 -0.26
CA PHE A 6 -19.39 17.82 -0.48
C PHE A 6 -18.88 17.11 0.78
N LEU A 7 -17.84 17.64 1.43
CA LEU A 7 -17.27 17.07 2.65
C LEU A 7 -18.28 17.08 3.81
N ILE A 8 -18.97 18.21 4.01
CA ILE A 8 -19.99 18.37 5.05
C ILE A 8 -21.19 17.45 4.77
N GLY A 9 -21.71 17.45 3.55
CA GLY A 9 -22.83 16.59 3.16
C GLY A 9 -22.50 15.11 3.31
N SER A 10 -21.30 14.69 2.91
CA SER A 10 -20.82 13.31 3.07
C SER A 10 -20.70 12.93 4.55
N ALA A 11 -20.11 13.80 5.38
CA ALA A 11 -19.99 13.57 6.83
C ALA A 11 -21.36 13.50 7.52
N LEU A 12 -22.30 14.38 7.15
CA LEU A 12 -23.66 14.39 7.69
C LEU A 12 -24.44 13.14 7.27
N CYS A 13 -24.33 12.73 6.01
CA CYS A 13 -24.90 11.49 5.52
C CYS A 13 -24.37 10.30 6.33
N GLY A 14 -23.05 10.20 6.49
CA GLY A 14 -22.43 9.16 7.30
C GLY A 14 -22.82 9.21 8.78
N ALA A 15 -22.96 10.38 9.39
CA ALA A 15 -23.45 10.53 10.76
C ALA A 15 -24.93 10.10 10.90
N CYS A 16 -25.76 10.33 9.89
CA CYS A 16 -27.13 9.84 9.83
C CYS A 16 -27.18 8.31 9.72
N VAL A 17 -26.33 7.72 8.86
CA VAL A 17 -26.14 6.27 8.77
C VAL A 17 -25.69 5.71 10.12
N ALA A 18 -24.65 6.29 10.72
CA ALA A 18 -24.09 5.89 12.01
C ALA A 18 -25.15 5.88 13.12
N ARG A 19 -25.98 6.93 13.20
CA ARG A 19 -27.07 7.04 14.18
C ARG A 19 -28.18 6.02 13.98
N ARG A 20 -28.41 5.57 12.75
CA ARG A 20 -29.47 4.60 12.43
C ARG A 20 -28.98 3.17 12.61
N VAL A 21 -27.75 2.89 12.19
CA VAL A 21 -27.14 1.57 12.17
C VAL A 21 -26.50 1.21 13.51
N TRP A 22 -25.75 2.14 14.13
CA TRP A 22 -24.99 1.88 15.36
C TRP A 22 -25.67 2.41 16.63
N ARG A 23 -27.00 2.61 16.57
CA ARG A 23 -27.78 3.09 17.72
C ARG A 23 -27.75 2.06 18.86
N GLY A 24 -27.24 2.47 20.02
CA GLY A 24 -27.10 1.60 21.19
C GLY A 24 -25.81 0.76 21.21
N VAL A 25 -24.97 0.88 20.17
CA VAL A 25 -23.65 0.23 20.08
C VAL A 25 -22.52 1.26 20.21
N ALA A 26 -22.68 2.39 19.52
CA ALA A 26 -21.75 3.51 19.54
C ALA A 26 -22.29 4.66 20.40
N ARG A 27 -21.40 5.33 21.13
CA ARG A 27 -21.68 6.57 21.87
C ARG A 27 -21.98 7.72 20.89
N ALA A 28 -22.63 8.79 21.36
CA ALA A 28 -23.01 9.91 20.48
C ALA A 28 -21.82 10.52 19.73
N TRP A 29 -20.70 10.74 20.43
CA TRP A 29 -19.48 11.26 19.81
C TRP A 29 -18.81 10.24 18.87
N GLU A 30 -18.89 8.94 19.16
CA GLU A 30 -18.38 7.89 18.27
C GLU A 30 -19.17 7.84 16.97
N GLN A 31 -20.49 8.02 17.02
CA GLN A 31 -21.33 8.06 15.82
C GLN A 31 -20.93 9.21 14.88
N VAL A 32 -20.48 10.35 15.42
CA VAL A 32 -19.96 11.46 14.61
C VAL A 32 -18.64 11.07 13.94
N LEU A 33 -17.69 10.52 14.69
CA LEU A 33 -16.38 10.13 14.15
C LEU A 33 -16.49 8.97 13.16
N TRP A 34 -17.27 7.94 13.47
CA TRP A 34 -17.49 6.79 12.60
C TRP A 34 -18.28 7.20 11.35
N GLY A 35 -19.23 8.12 11.54
CA GLY A 35 -19.99 8.74 10.46
C GLY A 35 -19.14 9.58 9.52
N LEU A 36 -18.14 10.32 10.03
CA LEU A 36 -17.19 11.05 9.18
C LEU A 36 -16.47 10.09 8.21
N VAL A 37 -15.89 9.01 8.74
CA VAL A 37 -15.12 8.03 7.96
C VAL A 37 -16.01 7.33 6.94
N ALA A 38 -17.11 6.72 7.39
CA ALA A 38 -18.04 6.01 6.51
C ALA A 38 -18.68 6.96 5.48
N GLY A 39 -19.05 8.16 5.89
CA GLY A 39 -19.63 9.19 5.04
C GLY A 39 -18.70 9.63 3.93
N TRP A 40 -17.42 9.89 4.24
CA TRP A 40 -16.43 10.26 3.22
C TRP A 40 -16.07 9.11 2.29
N MET A 41 -16.05 7.86 2.78
CA MET A 41 -15.90 6.69 1.91
C MET A 41 -17.06 6.58 0.91
N LEU A 42 -18.30 6.71 1.39
CA LEU A 42 -19.50 6.69 0.54
C LEU A 42 -19.54 7.87 -0.44
N GLY A 43 -19.15 9.06 0.02
CA GLY A 43 -19.06 10.25 -0.83
C GLY A 43 -18.04 10.06 -1.96
N ALA A 44 -16.85 9.56 -1.65
CA ALA A 44 -15.82 9.28 -2.64
C ALA A 44 -16.28 8.23 -3.67
N LEU A 45 -16.97 7.17 -3.23
CA LEU A 45 -17.57 6.17 -4.11
C LEU A 45 -18.65 6.76 -5.03
N ALA A 46 -19.52 7.63 -4.49
CA ALA A 46 -20.54 8.30 -5.29
C ALA A 46 -19.92 9.21 -6.36
N ALA A 47 -18.94 10.03 -5.98
CA ALA A 47 -18.20 10.87 -6.92
C ALA A 47 -17.47 10.03 -7.98
N TYR A 48 -16.89 8.90 -7.59
CA TYR A 48 -16.22 7.98 -8.52
C TYR A 48 -17.21 7.36 -9.49
N GLY A 49 -18.38 6.91 -9.02
CA GLY A 49 -19.45 6.37 -9.85
C GLY A 49 -19.90 7.36 -10.93
N PHE A 50 -20.17 8.61 -10.56
CA PHE A 50 -20.54 9.66 -11.52
C PHE A 50 -19.42 9.99 -12.51
N ALA A 51 -18.18 10.14 -12.03
CA ALA A 51 -17.04 10.42 -12.89
C ALA A 51 -16.75 9.27 -13.87
N ARG A 52 -16.85 8.03 -13.38
CA ARG A 52 -16.64 6.81 -14.17
C ARG A 52 -17.72 6.63 -15.24
N TRP A 53 -18.96 6.99 -14.93
CA TRP A 53 -20.07 7.00 -15.89
C TRP A 53 -19.86 8.06 -16.98
N GLN A 54 -19.35 9.24 -16.63
CA GLN A 54 -19.03 10.31 -17.58
C GLN A 54 -17.72 10.08 -18.35
N GLY A 55 -16.88 9.11 -17.93
CA GLY A 55 -15.55 8.89 -18.49
C GLY A 55 -14.53 9.98 -18.15
N ARG A 56 -14.87 10.91 -17.23
CA ARG A 56 -14.01 12.01 -16.79
C ARG A 56 -14.49 12.58 -15.45
N LEU A 57 -13.58 13.16 -14.68
CA LEU A 57 -13.89 13.87 -13.45
C LEU A 57 -14.16 15.34 -13.77
N THR A 58 -15.38 15.80 -13.53
CA THR A 58 -15.79 17.19 -13.76
C THR A 58 -16.36 17.80 -12.49
N TRP A 59 -16.41 19.14 -12.44
CA TRP A 59 -17.15 19.85 -11.40
C TRP A 59 -18.60 19.34 -11.28
N GLY A 60 -19.25 19.07 -12.42
CA GLY A 60 -20.61 18.53 -12.48
C GLY A 60 -20.75 17.16 -11.84
N ALA A 61 -19.80 16.24 -12.05
CA ALA A 61 -19.79 14.94 -11.39
C ALA A 61 -19.74 15.08 -9.85
N VAL A 62 -18.94 16.01 -9.34
CA VAL A 62 -18.87 16.31 -7.89
C VAL A 62 -20.16 16.97 -7.41
N ALA A 63 -20.78 17.86 -8.20
CA ALA A 63 -22.06 18.48 -7.84
C ALA A 63 -23.21 17.46 -7.73
N TRP A 64 -23.26 16.48 -8.64
CA TRP A 64 -24.21 15.36 -8.56
C TRP A 64 -23.95 14.47 -7.34
N ALA A 65 -22.69 14.14 -7.07
CA ALA A 65 -22.32 13.40 -5.86
C ALA A 65 -22.71 14.16 -4.58
N THR A 66 -22.45 15.47 -4.54
CA THR A 66 -22.84 16.36 -3.44
C THR A 66 -24.35 16.35 -3.22
N SER A 67 -25.13 16.57 -4.28
CA SER A 67 -26.59 16.53 -4.21
C SER A 67 -27.10 15.18 -3.71
N SER A 68 -26.48 14.08 -4.15
CA SER A 68 -26.84 12.73 -3.76
C SER A 68 -26.61 12.46 -2.27
N VAL A 69 -25.45 12.88 -1.71
CA VAL A 69 -25.18 12.69 -0.27
C VAL A 69 -26.07 13.57 0.60
N TRP A 70 -26.41 14.79 0.17
CA TRP A 70 -27.37 15.65 0.88
C TRP A 70 -28.80 15.10 0.82
N ALA A 71 -29.24 14.61 -0.34
CA ALA A 71 -30.54 13.95 -0.47
C ALA A 71 -30.63 12.70 0.42
N ALA A 72 -29.58 11.88 0.44
CA ALA A 72 -29.50 10.72 1.32
C ALA A 72 -29.56 11.12 2.81
N ALA A 73 -28.83 12.16 3.22
CA ALA A 73 -28.88 12.68 4.59
C ALA A 73 -30.29 13.19 4.97
N ALA A 74 -30.96 13.90 4.05
CA ALA A 74 -32.34 14.37 4.24
C ALA A 74 -33.33 13.21 4.38
N LEU A 75 -33.25 12.20 3.51
CA LEU A 75 -34.11 11.00 3.56
C LEU A 75 -33.89 10.21 4.86
N LEU A 76 -32.64 10.03 5.29
CA LEU A 76 -32.31 9.32 6.53
C LEU A 76 -32.79 10.06 7.79
N SER A 77 -32.96 11.39 7.71
CA SER A 77 -33.44 12.23 8.81
C SER A 77 -34.95 12.54 8.77
N ALA A 78 -35.64 12.29 7.65
CA ALA A 78 -37.05 12.65 7.42
C ALA A 78 -38.05 12.11 8.47
N ARG A 79 -37.88 10.88 8.99
CA ARG A 79 -38.77 10.33 10.04
C ARG A 79 -38.72 11.12 11.36
N ARG A 80 -37.68 11.92 11.59
CA ARG A 80 -37.57 12.82 12.77
C ARG A 80 -38.11 14.21 12.50
N LEU A 81 -38.11 14.68 11.24
CA LEU A 81 -38.81 15.91 10.82
C LEU A 81 -40.34 15.80 11.00
N VAL A 82 -40.91 14.60 10.93
CA VAL A 82 -42.31 14.36 11.29
C VAL A 82 -42.53 14.43 12.82
N GLY A 83 -41.54 14.03 13.62
CA GLY A 83 -41.54 14.22 15.08
C GLY A 83 -41.34 15.67 15.52
N LEU A 84 -40.73 16.52 14.68
CA LEU A 84 -40.57 17.96 14.88
C LEU A 84 -41.92 18.70 14.94
N ARG A 85 -42.95 18.26 14.18
CA ARG A 85 -44.32 18.74 14.32
C ARG A 85 -44.96 18.44 15.69
N ARG A 86 -44.35 17.56 16.51
CA ARG A 86 -44.82 17.17 17.85
C ARG A 86 -43.94 17.73 18.99
N GLY A 87 -43.15 18.77 18.74
CA GLY A 87 -42.54 19.60 19.80
C GLY A 87 -41.32 19.04 20.54
N ARG A 88 -40.64 18.01 20.05
CA ARG A 88 -39.37 17.51 20.65
C ARG A 88 -38.17 17.74 19.73
N LEU A 89 -37.40 18.79 20.01
CA LEU A 89 -36.19 19.17 19.30
C LEU A 89 -34.97 18.44 19.90
N GLU A 90 -34.62 17.26 19.37
CA GLU A 90 -33.31 16.63 19.59
C GLU A 90 -32.70 16.20 18.24
N VAL A 91 -32.33 17.19 17.42
CA VAL A 91 -31.67 16.95 16.13
C VAL A 91 -30.21 16.51 16.35
N PHE A 92 -29.55 17.07 17.37
CA PHE A 92 -28.23 16.63 17.88
C PHE A 92 -28.21 16.75 19.40
N GLY A 93 -29.10 16.02 20.09
CA GLY A 93 -29.05 15.96 21.54
C GLY A 93 -27.71 15.39 22.01
N PHE A 94 -26.78 16.25 22.41
CA PHE A 94 -25.73 15.92 23.37
C PHE A 94 -26.34 15.87 24.79
N ALA A 95 -27.52 15.26 24.90
CA ALA A 95 -28.20 15.01 26.17
C ALA A 95 -27.49 13.83 26.85
N GLY A 96 -26.25 14.07 27.26
CA GLY A 96 -25.43 13.17 28.06
C GLY A 96 -24.65 14.04 29.02
N SER A 97 -24.62 13.65 30.29
CA SER A 97 -23.77 14.30 31.29
C SER A 97 -22.32 14.26 30.82
N PHE A 98 -21.63 15.40 30.84
CA PHE A 98 -20.20 15.48 30.56
C PHE A 98 -19.43 14.61 31.57
N GLY A 99 -19.01 13.43 31.13
CA GLY A 99 -18.36 12.41 31.96
C GLY A 99 -16.83 12.40 31.86
N ARG A 100 -16.19 11.53 32.65
CA ARG A 100 -14.72 11.36 32.66
C ARG A 100 -14.18 10.90 31.31
N GLU A 101 -14.96 10.17 30.54
CA GLU A 101 -14.65 9.76 29.17
C GLU A 101 -14.56 10.94 28.19
N HIS A 102 -15.32 12.01 28.40
CA HIS A 102 -15.25 13.22 27.59
C HIS A 102 -13.98 14.01 27.91
N VAL A 103 -13.61 14.08 29.19
CA VAL A 103 -12.33 14.67 29.63
C VAL A 103 -11.14 13.92 29.02
N GLY A 104 -11.16 12.59 29.05
CA GLY A 104 -10.08 11.78 28.48
C GLY A 104 -9.96 11.94 26.96
N LEU A 105 -11.10 11.97 26.25
CA LEU A 105 -11.12 12.25 24.81
C LEU A 105 -10.61 13.65 24.49
N ALA A 106 -11.08 14.67 25.21
CA ALA A 106 -10.63 16.04 25.04
C ALA A 106 -9.12 16.16 25.31
N ALA A 107 -8.59 15.50 26.34
CA ALA A 107 -7.16 15.53 26.65
C ALA A 107 -6.29 14.99 25.51
N VAL A 108 -6.65 13.85 24.90
CA VAL A 108 -5.88 13.30 23.78
C VAL A 108 -6.04 14.13 22.50
N LEU A 109 -7.22 14.70 22.24
CA LEU A 109 -7.42 15.59 21.10
C LEU A 109 -6.65 16.90 21.25
N VAL A 110 -6.65 17.52 22.44
CA VAL A 110 -5.85 18.72 22.74
C VAL A 110 -4.36 18.44 22.59
N LEU A 111 -3.91 17.24 22.98
CA LEU A 111 -2.50 16.84 22.85
C LEU A 111 -2.10 16.64 21.38
N PHE A 112 -2.89 15.89 20.60
CA PHE A 112 -2.48 15.47 19.26
C PHE A 112 -2.93 16.41 18.14
N ALA A 113 -3.99 17.21 18.32
CA ALA A 113 -4.45 18.09 17.24
C ALA A 113 -3.42 19.13 16.79
N PRO A 114 -2.70 19.84 17.69
CA PRO A 114 -1.65 20.77 17.28
C PRO A 114 -0.49 20.06 16.58
N VAL A 115 -0.10 18.87 17.07
CA VAL A 115 0.99 18.07 16.51
C VAL A 115 0.64 17.59 15.10
N LEU A 116 -0.55 17.01 14.93
CA LEU A 116 -1.03 16.54 13.63
C LEU A 116 -1.19 17.70 12.66
N TRP A 117 -1.80 18.81 13.09
CA TRP A 117 -1.93 20.01 12.25
C TRP A 117 -0.55 20.52 11.80
N ALA A 118 0.41 20.63 12.72
CA ALA A 118 1.76 21.11 12.40
C ALA A 118 2.44 20.18 11.39
N LEU A 119 2.49 18.87 11.65
CA LEU A 119 3.13 17.90 10.76
C LEU A 119 2.48 17.86 9.37
N PHE A 120 1.16 17.72 9.30
CA PHE A 120 0.48 17.71 8.00
C PHE A 120 0.70 19.04 7.26
N SER A 121 0.62 20.19 7.95
CA SER A 121 0.78 21.51 7.31
C SER A 121 2.18 21.76 6.75
N THR A 122 3.23 21.25 7.40
CA THR A 122 4.63 21.41 6.96
C THR A 122 5.06 20.34 5.95
N HIS A 123 4.42 19.16 5.96
CA HIS A 123 4.83 18.04 5.09
C HIS A 123 3.91 17.84 3.88
N THR A 124 2.71 18.41 3.87
CA THR A 124 1.78 18.28 2.74
C THR A 124 1.89 19.49 1.83
N PHE A 125 2.76 19.40 0.82
CA PHE A 125 2.98 20.44 -0.19
C PHE A 125 3.12 21.84 0.40
N ALA A 126 3.99 22.00 1.40
CA ALA A 126 4.18 23.27 2.09
C ALA A 126 4.82 24.29 1.16
N GLU A 127 4.20 25.45 1.02
CA GLU A 127 4.77 26.56 0.25
C GLU A 127 5.90 27.21 1.05
N GLY A 128 7.03 27.44 0.38
CA GLY A 128 8.21 28.07 0.98
C GLY A 128 9.02 28.86 -0.06
N PRO A 129 10.14 29.47 0.37
CA PRO A 129 11.02 30.19 -0.54
C PRO A 129 11.51 29.26 -1.65
N GLY A 130 11.33 29.61 -2.92
CA GLY A 130 11.83 28.81 -4.04
C GLY A 130 10.94 27.65 -4.50
N GLY A 131 9.82 27.33 -3.82
CA GLY A 131 8.86 26.36 -4.34
C GLY A 131 7.98 25.66 -3.29
N ILE A 132 7.70 24.38 -3.54
CA ILE A 132 6.90 23.50 -2.68
C ILE A 132 7.84 22.53 -1.95
N TYR A 133 7.59 22.35 -0.65
CA TYR A 133 8.36 21.55 0.28
C TYR A 133 7.54 20.39 0.86
N SER A 134 8.24 19.37 1.32
CA SER A 134 7.76 18.32 2.23
C SER A 134 8.92 17.87 3.10
N GLY A 135 8.77 16.83 3.91
CA GLY A 135 9.81 16.35 4.80
C GLY A 135 9.71 14.86 5.06
N GLY A 136 10.79 14.29 5.59
CA GLY A 136 10.82 12.96 6.15
C GLY A 136 10.25 11.89 5.24
N SER A 137 9.36 11.08 5.78
CA SER A 137 8.73 9.98 5.04
C SER A 137 7.76 10.46 3.95
N ALA A 138 7.13 11.62 4.14
CA ALA A 138 6.19 12.20 3.19
C ALA A 138 6.87 12.67 1.91
N TRP A 139 8.16 13.03 1.95
CA TRP A 139 8.90 13.48 0.77
C TRP A 139 8.92 12.44 -0.37
N TYR A 140 8.90 11.15 -0.03
CA TYR A 140 8.91 10.05 -1.01
C TYR A 140 7.50 9.67 -1.48
N ASP A 141 6.60 9.41 -0.54
CA ASP A 141 5.31 8.76 -0.83
C ASP A 141 4.21 9.76 -1.25
N LEU A 142 4.30 11.01 -0.78
CA LEU A 142 3.28 12.01 -1.07
C LEU A 142 3.17 12.30 -2.57
N SER A 143 4.29 12.27 -3.30
CA SER A 143 4.33 12.48 -4.75
C SER A 143 3.66 11.37 -5.54
N PHE A 144 3.65 10.13 -5.04
CA PHE A 144 2.88 9.04 -5.64
C PHE A 144 1.38 9.32 -5.56
N HIS A 145 0.91 9.69 -4.38
CA HIS A 145 -0.48 10.06 -4.12
C HIS A 145 -0.90 11.31 -4.92
N ALA A 146 0.00 12.28 -5.05
CA ALA A 146 -0.18 13.43 -5.95
C ALA A 146 -0.35 12.98 -7.41
N ALA A 147 0.48 12.05 -7.88
CA ALA A 147 0.41 11.55 -9.25
C ALA A 147 -0.93 10.86 -9.55
N LEU A 148 -1.45 10.06 -8.62
CA LEU A 148 -2.78 9.46 -8.74
C LEU A 148 -3.87 10.53 -8.75
N ALA A 149 -3.88 11.45 -7.78
CA ALA A 149 -4.90 12.50 -7.70
C ALA A 149 -4.90 13.41 -8.95
N SER A 150 -3.71 13.85 -9.37
CA SER A 150 -3.52 14.67 -10.57
C SER A 150 -3.92 13.93 -11.85
N SER A 151 -3.72 12.60 -11.93
CA SER A 151 -4.15 11.82 -13.09
C SER A 151 -5.66 11.84 -13.31
N PHE A 152 -6.45 11.83 -12.23
CA PHE A 152 -7.91 11.95 -12.32
C PHE A 152 -8.34 13.39 -12.57
N ALA A 153 -7.72 14.35 -11.89
CA ALA A 153 -8.09 15.76 -11.97
C ALA A 153 -7.72 16.41 -13.32
N TYR A 154 -6.58 16.04 -13.90
CA TYR A 154 -6.01 16.69 -15.07
C TYR A 154 -5.72 15.74 -16.23
N GLY A 155 -5.63 14.43 -15.98
CA GLY A 155 -5.22 13.42 -16.96
C GLY A 155 -6.35 12.59 -17.58
N GLU A 156 -7.61 12.85 -17.19
CA GLU A 156 -8.79 12.07 -17.62
C GLU A 156 -8.61 10.55 -17.47
N ASN A 157 -8.09 10.11 -16.32
CA ASN A 157 -7.72 8.71 -16.06
C ASN A 157 -8.94 7.77 -15.85
N PHE A 158 -9.74 7.53 -16.89
CA PHE A 158 -10.94 6.68 -16.89
C PHE A 158 -11.06 5.78 -18.14
N PRO A 159 -11.03 4.44 -18.02
CA PRO A 159 -10.88 3.68 -16.77
C PRO A 159 -9.52 3.95 -16.11
N PRO A 160 -9.39 3.71 -14.78
CA PRO A 160 -8.15 3.97 -14.07
C PRO A 160 -6.98 3.14 -14.63
N ALA A 161 -5.92 3.84 -15.05
CA ALA A 161 -4.65 3.27 -15.47
C ALA A 161 -3.54 3.73 -14.53
N TYR A 162 -2.47 2.93 -14.44
CA TYR A 162 -1.31 3.23 -13.62
C TYR A 162 -0.37 4.19 -14.37
N THR A 163 -0.55 5.50 -14.13
CA THR A 163 0.18 6.55 -14.85
C THR A 163 1.71 6.56 -14.66
N PRO A 164 2.31 6.04 -13.57
CA PRO A 164 3.76 5.85 -13.51
C PRO A 164 4.30 4.78 -14.46
N LEU A 165 3.46 3.92 -15.03
CA LEU A 165 3.88 2.94 -16.03
C LEU A 165 2.81 2.84 -17.11
N ALA A 166 2.82 3.80 -18.03
CA ALA A 166 1.74 3.97 -19.01
C ALA A 166 1.40 2.66 -19.75
N GLY A 167 0.11 2.35 -19.85
CA GLY A 167 -0.39 1.10 -20.44
C GLY A 167 -0.67 -0.02 -19.43
N GLU A 168 -0.22 0.10 -18.18
CA GLU A 168 -0.55 -0.85 -17.11
C GLU A 168 -1.85 -0.49 -16.38
N ALA A 169 -2.57 -1.51 -15.92
CA ALA A 169 -3.76 -1.34 -15.10
C ALA A 169 -3.40 -0.88 -13.67
N LEU A 170 -4.25 -0.05 -13.06
CA LEU A 170 -4.05 0.44 -11.69
C LEU A 170 -4.42 -0.63 -10.64
N ARG A 171 -3.41 -1.21 -10.00
CA ARG A 171 -3.54 -2.26 -8.96
C ARG A 171 -3.46 -1.74 -7.51
N TYR A 172 -3.27 -0.43 -7.34
CA TYR A 172 -3.18 0.21 -6.01
C TYR A 172 -4.56 0.75 -5.57
N PRO A 173 -4.92 0.68 -4.27
CA PRO A 173 -6.15 1.29 -3.74
C PRO A 173 -6.19 2.82 -3.95
N PHE A 174 -6.96 3.29 -4.93
CA PHE A 174 -6.87 4.66 -5.42
C PHE A 174 -8.01 5.60 -4.96
N LEU A 175 -9.05 5.09 -4.29
CA LEU A 175 -10.17 5.95 -3.87
C LEU A 175 -9.80 7.10 -2.90
N PRO A 176 -8.83 6.95 -1.98
CA PRO A 176 -8.34 8.05 -1.16
C PRO A 176 -7.75 9.21 -1.98
N ASP A 177 -7.07 8.89 -3.08
CA ASP A 177 -6.46 9.84 -4.02
C ASP A 177 -7.51 10.43 -4.94
N PHE A 178 -8.43 9.60 -5.44
CA PHE A 178 -9.58 10.06 -6.19
C PHE A 178 -10.46 11.01 -5.38
N HIS A 179 -10.62 10.79 -4.06
CA HIS A 179 -11.33 11.73 -3.21
C HIS A 179 -10.63 13.10 -3.17
N ALA A 180 -9.30 13.14 -3.08
CA ALA A 180 -8.56 14.40 -3.21
C ALA A 180 -8.75 15.03 -4.60
N ALA A 181 -8.70 14.23 -5.67
CA ALA A 181 -8.96 14.69 -7.03
C ALA A 181 -10.37 15.30 -7.18
N ALA A 182 -11.39 14.70 -6.57
CA ALA A 182 -12.76 15.22 -6.57
C ALA A 182 -12.84 16.59 -5.89
N LEU A 183 -12.10 16.78 -4.79
CA LEU A 183 -12.02 18.08 -4.13
C LEU A 183 -11.26 19.11 -4.98
N MET A 184 -10.23 18.68 -5.71
CA MET A 184 -9.52 19.53 -6.67
C MET A 184 -10.45 19.97 -7.82
N ALA A 185 -11.21 19.04 -8.40
CA ALA A 185 -12.23 19.34 -9.40
C ALA A 185 -13.36 20.24 -8.85
N ALA A 186 -13.60 20.21 -7.54
CA ALA A 186 -14.53 21.09 -6.85
C ALA A 186 -13.93 22.48 -6.47
N GLY A 187 -12.67 22.74 -6.87
CA GLY A 187 -12.00 24.03 -6.76
C GLY A 187 -10.97 24.18 -5.64
N LEU A 188 -10.59 23.11 -4.93
CA LEU A 188 -9.48 23.18 -3.97
C LEU A 188 -8.12 23.06 -4.67
N SER A 189 -7.10 23.73 -4.13
CA SER A 189 -5.71 23.41 -4.47
C SER A 189 -5.37 21.98 -4.03
N MET A 190 -4.35 21.37 -4.63
CA MET A 190 -3.89 20.04 -4.22
C MET A 190 -3.52 19.99 -2.73
N ARG A 191 -2.77 21.00 -2.25
CA ARG A 191 -2.46 21.17 -0.82
C ARG A 191 -3.72 21.16 0.04
N ALA A 192 -4.70 21.99 -0.30
CA ALA A 192 -5.94 22.07 0.46
C ALA A 192 -6.74 20.76 0.42
N ALA A 193 -6.87 20.11 -0.73
CA ALA A 193 -7.56 18.83 -0.87
C ALA A 193 -6.93 17.73 -0.01
N PHE A 194 -5.59 17.70 0.06
CA PHE A 194 -4.87 16.73 0.87
C PHE A 194 -4.99 17.04 2.36
N LEU A 195 -4.77 18.29 2.79
CA LEU A 195 -4.85 18.70 4.20
C LEU A 195 -6.26 18.53 4.79
N TRP A 196 -7.28 19.02 4.08
CA TRP A 196 -8.66 19.01 4.58
C TRP A 196 -9.31 17.64 4.55
N THR A 197 -8.65 16.64 3.95
CA THR A 197 -9.01 15.23 4.14
C THR A 197 -8.16 14.55 5.20
N ALA A 198 -6.85 14.81 5.22
CA ALA A 198 -5.93 14.10 6.10
C ALA A 198 -6.10 14.45 7.59
N VAL A 199 -6.13 15.74 7.94
CA VAL A 199 -6.19 16.17 9.34
C VAL A 199 -7.49 15.70 10.02
N PRO A 200 -8.69 15.88 9.43
CA PRO A 200 -9.92 15.40 10.06
C PRO A 200 -9.96 13.87 10.22
N LEU A 201 -9.43 13.11 9.26
CA LEU A 201 -9.35 11.64 9.36
C LEU A 201 -8.35 11.19 10.42
N ALA A 202 -7.19 11.85 10.53
CA ALA A 202 -6.21 11.57 11.59
C ALA A 202 -6.79 11.87 12.98
N LEU A 203 -7.52 12.99 13.14
CA LEU A 203 -8.22 13.32 14.38
C LEU A 203 -9.35 12.33 14.69
N ALA A 204 -10.08 11.88 13.65
CA ALA A 204 -11.08 10.84 13.82
C ALA A 204 -10.46 9.52 14.26
N LEU A 205 -9.29 9.14 13.72
CA LEU A 205 -8.54 7.97 14.16
C LEU A 205 -8.20 8.06 15.66
N VAL A 206 -7.71 9.21 16.15
CA VAL A 206 -7.41 9.44 17.58
C VAL A 206 -8.65 9.13 18.42
N GLY A 207 -9.81 9.72 18.08
CA GLY A 207 -11.04 9.52 18.83
C GLY A 207 -11.63 8.10 18.68
N ILE A 208 -11.59 7.52 17.48
CA ILE A 208 -12.03 6.14 17.21
C ILE A 208 -11.23 5.14 18.04
N PHE A 209 -9.90 5.29 18.04
CA PHE A 209 -9.03 4.44 18.85
C PHE A 209 -9.28 4.65 20.35
N TYR A 210 -9.42 5.91 20.81
CA TYR A 210 -9.81 6.20 22.20
C TYR A 210 -11.11 5.46 22.59
N GLY A 211 -12.11 5.44 21.70
CA GLY A 211 -13.39 4.75 21.93
C GLY A 211 -13.27 3.23 22.01
N LEU A 212 -12.42 2.63 21.16
CA LEU A 212 -12.05 1.21 21.24
C LEU A 212 -11.31 0.92 22.56
N ALA A 213 -10.30 1.72 22.90
CA ALA A 213 -9.53 1.57 24.11
C ALA A 213 -10.39 1.75 25.37
N LEU A 214 -11.40 2.62 25.34
CA LEU A 214 -12.34 2.80 26.45
C LEU A 214 -13.17 1.54 26.72
N ARG A 215 -13.52 0.76 25.68
CA ARG A 215 -14.20 -0.55 25.84
C ARG A 215 -13.30 -1.62 26.42
N LEU A 216 -12.04 -1.68 25.97
CA LEU A 216 -11.08 -2.72 26.38
C LEU A 216 -10.44 -2.43 27.75
N ALA A 217 -10.14 -1.17 28.02
CA ALA A 217 -9.43 -0.74 29.22
C ALA A 217 -10.36 -0.35 30.38
N ASP A 218 -11.63 0.00 30.09
CA ASP A 218 -12.68 0.33 31.08
C ASP A 218 -12.36 1.53 31.98
N SER A 219 -11.51 2.45 31.50
CA SER A 219 -11.11 3.64 32.25
C SER A 219 -10.65 4.74 31.30
N ALA A 220 -11.17 5.96 31.48
CA ALA A 220 -10.80 7.11 30.65
C ALA A 220 -9.30 7.42 30.69
N ARG A 221 -8.63 7.23 31.85
CA ARG A 221 -7.18 7.42 31.97
C ARG A 221 -6.39 6.34 31.23
N ALA A 222 -6.86 5.10 31.28
CA ALA A 222 -6.23 3.99 30.58
C ALA A 222 -6.44 4.11 29.06
N ALA A 223 -7.62 4.55 28.62
CA ALA A 223 -7.88 4.83 27.21
C ALA A 223 -7.02 5.99 26.68
N ALA A 224 -6.82 7.04 27.47
CA ALA A 224 -5.92 8.15 27.10
C ALA A 224 -4.47 7.68 26.97
N LEU A 225 -3.96 6.94 27.96
CA LEU A 225 -2.61 6.36 27.90
C LEU A 225 -2.46 5.38 26.74
N ALA A 226 -3.46 4.53 26.49
CA ALA A 226 -3.46 3.63 25.34
C ALA A 226 -3.35 4.40 24.03
N THR A 227 -4.03 5.55 23.92
CA THR A 227 -4.00 6.39 22.72
C THR A 227 -2.60 6.96 22.50
N CYS A 228 -1.91 7.37 23.57
CA CYS A 228 -0.50 7.76 23.48
C CYS A 228 0.39 6.58 23.05
N LEU A 229 0.23 5.38 23.64
CA LEU A 229 1.01 4.18 23.27
C LEU A 229 0.80 3.76 21.81
N PHE A 230 -0.42 3.95 21.30
CA PHE A 230 -0.78 3.62 19.92
C PHE A 230 -0.16 4.59 18.91
N LEU A 231 -0.28 5.91 19.15
CA LEU A 231 0.19 6.95 18.23
C LEU A 231 1.71 7.20 18.32
N LEU A 232 2.28 7.08 19.52
CA LEU A 232 3.70 7.23 19.79
C LEU A 232 4.40 5.87 19.85
N ASN A 233 3.97 4.92 19.01
CA ASN A 233 4.61 3.62 18.92
C ASN A 233 6.06 3.77 18.43
N GLY A 234 6.87 2.81 18.82
CA GLY A 234 8.24 2.65 18.38
C GLY A 234 8.91 1.53 19.16
N GLY A 235 9.98 0.98 18.61
CA GLY A 235 10.75 -0.08 19.26
C GLY A 235 11.71 0.45 20.32
N LEU A 236 12.84 -0.23 20.45
CA LEU A 236 13.94 0.17 21.31
C LEU A 236 14.90 1.18 20.64
N GLY A 237 14.44 1.89 19.60
CA GLY A 237 15.25 2.90 18.90
C GLY A 237 15.76 4.03 19.80
N PHE A 238 15.07 4.32 20.91
CA PHE A 238 15.57 5.24 21.92
C PHE A 238 16.92 4.81 22.54
N LEU A 239 17.29 3.53 22.50
CA LEU A 239 18.61 3.08 22.95
C LEU A 239 19.71 3.56 21.99
N ASN A 240 19.46 3.47 20.68
CA ASN A 240 20.35 4.01 19.65
C ASN A 240 20.47 5.53 19.79
N LEU A 241 19.37 6.22 20.10
CA LEU A 241 19.37 7.66 20.38
C LEU A 241 20.27 7.99 21.58
N LEU A 242 20.15 7.26 22.68
CA LEU A 242 20.97 7.47 23.87
C LEU A 242 22.46 7.18 23.61
N GLU A 243 22.75 6.18 22.80
CA GLU A 243 24.11 5.86 22.34
C GLU A 243 24.70 6.99 21.50
N ASP A 244 23.98 7.43 20.47
CA ASP A 244 24.42 8.50 19.56
C ASP A 244 24.55 9.83 20.30
N TRP A 245 23.65 10.11 21.25
CA TRP A 245 23.77 11.28 22.13
C TRP A 245 25.08 11.23 22.94
N ARG A 246 25.39 10.09 23.58
CA ARG A 246 26.62 9.94 24.37
C ARG A 246 27.87 10.08 23.51
N HIS A 247 27.86 9.54 22.30
CA HIS A 247 28.98 9.67 21.36
C HIS A 247 29.11 11.07 20.74
N SER A 248 28.02 11.85 20.68
CA SER A 248 28.04 13.20 20.10
C SER A 248 28.85 14.21 20.92
N GLY A 249 29.03 13.97 22.23
CA GLY A 249 29.65 14.94 23.15
C GLY A 249 28.80 16.20 23.41
N LEU A 250 27.61 16.32 22.81
CA LEU A 250 26.71 17.45 22.99
C LEU A 250 25.90 17.35 24.29
N ALA A 251 25.49 18.50 24.83
CA ALA A 251 24.43 18.52 25.83
C ALA A 251 23.14 17.92 25.24
N PHE A 252 22.35 17.23 26.07
CA PHE A 252 21.17 16.49 25.58
C PHE A 252 20.17 17.38 24.82
N LEU A 253 19.95 18.61 25.27
CA LEU A 253 19.02 19.52 24.60
C LEU A 253 19.53 19.96 23.23
N ASP A 254 20.83 20.16 23.06
CA ASP A 254 21.43 20.51 21.76
C ASP A 254 21.33 19.34 20.79
N PHE A 255 21.66 18.13 21.27
CA PHE A 255 21.47 16.89 20.50
C PHE A 255 20.00 16.67 20.12
N TRP A 256 19.07 16.82 21.07
CA TRP A 256 17.63 16.71 20.85
C TRP A 256 17.10 17.75 19.85
N ASN A 257 17.73 18.93 19.83
CA ASN A 257 17.41 19.97 18.87
C ASN A 257 18.07 19.78 17.50
N ALA A 258 19.04 18.87 17.39
CA ALA A 258 19.75 18.55 16.17
C ALA A 258 19.66 17.06 15.81
N LEU A 259 18.55 16.37 16.16
CA LEU A 259 18.41 14.93 15.89
C LEU A 259 18.71 14.61 14.41
N PRO A 260 19.61 13.65 14.14
CA PRO A 260 20.13 13.43 12.80
C PRO A 260 19.16 12.67 11.89
N PHE A 261 18.30 11.81 12.45
CA PHE A 261 17.32 11.01 11.72
C PHE A 261 16.21 10.48 12.66
N ASN A 262 15.22 9.79 12.09
CA ASN A 262 14.11 9.16 12.81
C ASN A 262 14.53 7.81 13.42
N TYR A 263 14.71 7.76 14.74
CA TYR A 263 15.09 6.54 15.47
C TYR A 263 14.01 5.45 15.53
N ALA A 264 12.78 5.71 15.09
CA ALA A 264 11.77 4.66 14.86
C ALA A 264 11.96 3.98 13.49
N ASN A 265 12.83 4.49 12.63
CA ASN A 265 13.04 4.04 11.27
C ASN A 265 14.55 3.97 10.95
N ASP A 266 15.26 3.07 11.64
CA ASP A 266 16.72 2.89 11.57
C ASP A 266 17.05 1.50 11.04
N TRP A 267 17.00 1.36 9.72
CA TRP A 267 17.19 0.09 9.01
C TRP A 267 18.60 -0.47 9.23
N ALA A 268 19.61 0.39 9.30
CA ALA A 268 20.99 0.01 9.51
C ALA A 268 21.21 -0.72 10.84
N ARG A 269 20.45 -0.36 11.88
CA ARG A 269 20.47 -1.03 13.20
C ARG A 269 19.30 -2.00 13.41
N GLY A 270 18.57 -2.34 12.35
CA GLY A 270 17.51 -3.35 12.35
C GLY A 270 16.18 -2.91 12.97
N ILE A 271 15.93 -1.61 13.06
CA ILE A 271 14.65 -1.02 13.49
C ILE A 271 13.78 -0.76 12.26
N HIS A 272 12.72 -1.55 12.12
CA HIS A 272 11.75 -1.53 11.02
C HIS A 272 10.31 -1.25 11.51
N TRP A 273 10.06 -1.30 12.83
CA TRP A 273 8.76 -0.89 13.40
C TRP A 273 8.67 0.63 13.51
N THR A 274 8.26 1.23 12.39
CA THR A 274 8.16 2.67 12.23
C THR A 274 6.98 3.27 12.98
N ASN A 275 7.09 4.57 13.29
CA ASN A 275 6.04 5.26 14.02
C ASN A 275 4.81 5.48 13.11
N LEU A 276 3.63 5.22 13.67
CA LEU A 276 2.34 5.26 13.00
C LEU A 276 2.04 6.64 12.42
N VAL A 277 2.33 7.71 13.18
CA VAL A 277 2.03 9.08 12.74
C VAL A 277 2.99 9.49 11.63
N THR A 278 4.29 9.35 11.87
CA THR A 278 5.32 9.81 10.93
C THR A 278 5.34 8.98 9.67
N ASP A 279 5.39 7.65 9.74
CA ASP A 279 5.70 6.81 8.58
C ASP A 279 4.48 6.12 7.95
N THR A 280 3.28 6.28 8.54
CA THR A 280 2.04 5.72 7.99
C THR A 280 0.96 6.77 7.74
N LEU A 281 0.55 7.55 8.75
CA LEU A 281 -0.56 8.51 8.57
C LEU A 281 -0.18 9.70 7.69
N LEU A 282 1.05 10.20 7.87
CA LEU A 282 1.53 11.38 7.16
C LEU A 282 1.82 11.09 5.66
N PRO A 283 2.59 10.05 5.30
CA PRO A 283 2.87 9.73 3.90
C PRO A 283 1.72 9.04 3.16
N GLN A 284 1.00 8.10 3.82
CA GLN A 284 0.11 7.17 3.11
C GLN A 284 -1.36 7.56 3.21
N ARG A 285 -1.95 8.01 2.10
CA ARG A 285 -3.37 8.40 2.07
C ARG A 285 -4.33 7.24 2.31
N ALA A 286 -3.98 6.04 1.86
CA ALA A 286 -4.79 4.84 2.08
C ALA A 286 -4.99 4.53 3.56
N ALA A 287 -3.95 4.70 4.38
CA ALA A 287 -4.01 4.43 5.81
C ALA A 287 -4.98 5.37 6.56
N LEU A 288 -5.10 6.63 6.13
CA LEU A 288 -6.02 7.62 6.72
C LEU A 288 -7.50 7.21 6.64
N TYR A 289 -7.88 6.38 5.66
CA TYR A 289 -9.23 5.79 5.57
C TYR A 289 -9.25 4.40 6.17
N GLY A 290 -8.28 3.58 5.79
CA GLY A 290 -8.23 2.16 6.11
C GLY A 290 -8.12 1.88 7.60
N LEU A 291 -7.21 2.54 8.31
CA LEU A 291 -6.99 2.30 9.73
C LEU A 291 -8.21 2.66 10.58
N PRO A 292 -8.82 3.87 10.48
CA PRO A 292 -9.99 4.17 11.29
C PRO A 292 -11.19 3.28 10.92
N ALA A 293 -11.40 2.95 9.64
CA ALA A 293 -12.45 2.01 9.24
C ALA A 293 -12.23 0.61 9.83
N GLY A 294 -10.99 0.09 9.80
CA GLY A 294 -10.64 -1.18 10.42
C GLY A 294 -10.80 -1.17 11.94
N LEU A 295 -10.46 -0.06 12.62
CA LEU A 295 -10.68 0.09 14.07
C LEU A 295 -12.16 0.17 14.44
N ILE A 296 -13.01 0.76 13.59
CA ILE A 296 -14.47 0.70 13.76
C ILE A 296 -14.95 -0.76 13.68
N VAL A 297 -14.47 -1.53 12.70
CA VAL A 297 -14.78 -2.97 12.59
C VAL A 297 -14.33 -3.74 13.83
N LEU A 298 -13.11 -3.50 14.33
CA LEU A 298 -12.64 -4.10 15.58
C LEU A 298 -13.48 -3.69 16.80
N ALA A 299 -13.94 -2.45 16.87
CA ALA A 299 -14.83 -2.00 17.94
C ALA A 299 -16.19 -2.72 17.88
N LEU A 300 -16.74 -2.95 16.68
CA LEU A 300 -17.96 -3.73 16.49
C LEU A 300 -17.74 -5.19 16.88
N PHE A 301 -16.62 -5.81 16.51
CA PHE A 301 -16.25 -7.14 16.96
C PHE A 301 -16.13 -7.21 18.48
N ALA A 302 -15.48 -6.23 19.12
CA ALA A 302 -15.33 -6.19 20.57
C ALA A 302 -16.69 -6.10 21.29
N VAL A 303 -17.63 -5.31 20.77
CA VAL A 303 -18.99 -5.22 21.33
C VAL A 303 -19.71 -6.56 21.24
N VAL A 304 -19.75 -7.18 20.06
CA VAL A 304 -20.42 -8.46 19.85
C VAL A 304 -19.76 -9.57 20.68
N TRP A 305 -18.43 -9.58 20.73
CA TRP A 305 -17.66 -10.56 21.48
C TRP A 305 -17.95 -10.50 22.98
N GLN A 306 -18.05 -9.28 23.54
CA GLN A 306 -18.41 -9.08 24.94
C GLN A 306 -19.84 -9.57 25.23
N GLN A 307 -20.81 -9.19 24.41
CA GLN A 307 -22.22 -9.61 24.55
C GLN A 307 -22.34 -11.14 24.56
N TRP A 308 -21.67 -11.81 23.63
CA TRP A 308 -21.67 -13.26 23.53
C TRP A 308 -21.01 -13.95 24.73
N LYS A 309 -20.01 -13.34 25.36
CA LYS A 309 -19.42 -13.89 26.59
C LYS A 309 -20.37 -13.74 27.78
N ASP A 310 -21.08 -12.62 27.87
CA ASP A 310 -22.06 -12.39 28.93
C ASP A 310 -23.25 -13.37 28.83
N GLU A 311 -23.73 -13.65 27.61
CA GLU A 311 -24.74 -14.69 27.34
C GLU A 311 -24.29 -16.09 27.77
N GLY A 312 -23.04 -16.48 27.44
CA GLY A 312 -22.49 -17.79 27.81
C GLY A 312 -22.21 -17.94 29.31
N GLY A 313 -22.09 -16.84 30.04
CA GLY A 313 -22.05 -16.82 31.50
C GLY A 313 -23.43 -17.01 32.13
N ARG A 314 -24.45 -16.32 31.60
CA ARG A 314 -25.84 -16.44 32.08
C ARG A 314 -26.48 -17.80 31.80
N MET A 315 -26.18 -18.43 30.67
CA MET A 315 -26.64 -19.80 30.37
C MET A 315 -26.10 -20.86 31.35
N LYS A 316 -25.02 -20.57 32.09
CA LYS A 316 -24.52 -21.44 33.17
C LYS A 316 -25.28 -21.26 34.48
N ASP A 317 -25.92 -20.10 34.69
CA ASP A 317 -26.72 -19.79 35.87
C ASP A 317 -28.23 -20.04 35.64
N GLU A 318 -28.69 -20.04 34.39
CA GLU A 318 -30.09 -20.26 33.99
C GLU A 318 -30.30 -21.61 33.26
N ALA A 319 -29.76 -22.70 33.81
CA ALA A 319 -30.06 -24.04 33.30
C ALA A 319 -31.52 -24.50 33.57
N ASP A 320 -32.34 -23.71 34.25
CA ASP A 320 -33.74 -24.05 34.63
C ASP A 320 -34.84 -23.29 33.85
N ALA A 321 -34.53 -22.54 32.79
CA ALA A 321 -35.59 -21.91 32.00
C ALA A 321 -35.30 -21.95 30.50
N ALA A 322 -35.95 -22.90 29.82
CA ALA A 322 -36.06 -22.91 28.37
C ALA A 322 -36.70 -21.60 27.88
N ARG A 323 -35.92 -20.73 27.23
CA ARG A 323 -36.47 -19.68 26.36
C ARG A 323 -35.67 -19.56 25.06
N PRO A 324 -36.35 -19.59 23.89
CA PRO A 324 -35.73 -19.32 22.60
C PRO A 324 -35.51 -17.81 22.46
N PHE A 325 -34.25 -17.38 22.38
CA PHE A 325 -33.89 -15.97 22.21
C PHE A 325 -33.94 -15.58 20.73
N LEU A 326 -35.10 -15.13 20.27
CA LEU A 326 -35.25 -14.16 19.18
C LEU A 326 -36.41 -13.26 19.57
N HIS A 327 -36.13 -12.06 20.10
CA HIS A 327 -37.14 -11.01 20.18
C HIS A 327 -37.09 -10.23 18.85
N PRO A 328 -38.02 -10.44 17.89
CA PRO A 328 -37.95 -9.88 16.55
C PRO A 328 -38.79 -8.60 16.48
N SER A 329 -38.48 -7.61 17.32
CA SER A 329 -39.28 -6.39 17.42
C SER A 329 -38.42 -5.12 17.46
N SER A 330 -37.56 -4.97 16.46
CA SER A 330 -37.31 -3.71 15.75
C SER A 330 -36.36 -4.02 14.61
N PHE A 331 -36.57 -3.45 13.42
CA PHE A 331 -35.62 -3.47 12.30
C PHE A 331 -34.28 -2.81 12.74
N ARG A 332 -33.45 -3.52 13.51
CA ARG A 332 -32.10 -3.12 13.89
C ARG A 332 -31.14 -3.98 13.12
N LEU A 333 -30.32 -3.35 12.28
CA LEU A 333 -29.24 -4.03 11.57
C LEU A 333 -28.24 -4.59 12.60
N HIS A 334 -27.89 -5.86 12.46
CA HIS A 334 -26.92 -6.53 13.34
C HIS A 334 -25.56 -5.80 13.27
N PRO A 335 -24.83 -5.58 14.38
CA PRO A 335 -23.53 -4.87 14.34
C PRO A 335 -22.52 -5.48 13.36
N LEU A 336 -22.54 -6.81 13.23
CA LEU A 336 -21.74 -7.55 12.25
C LEU A 336 -22.09 -7.22 10.79
N PHE A 337 -23.36 -6.92 10.47
CA PHE A 337 -23.74 -6.46 9.13
C PHE A 337 -23.08 -5.14 8.78
N ALA A 338 -23.11 -4.18 9.71
CA ALA A 338 -22.44 -2.89 9.50
C ALA A 338 -20.92 -3.04 9.38
N ALA A 339 -20.33 -3.91 10.21
CA ALA A 339 -18.92 -4.26 10.11
C ALA A 339 -18.58 -4.89 8.76
N GLY A 340 -19.45 -5.77 8.24
CA GLY A 340 -19.27 -6.44 6.97
C GLY A 340 -19.38 -5.48 5.78
N VAL A 341 -20.35 -4.56 5.79
CA VAL A 341 -20.44 -3.49 4.79
C VAL A 341 -19.18 -2.63 4.79
N LEU A 342 -18.75 -2.14 5.96
CA LEU A 342 -17.56 -1.29 6.06
C LEU A 342 -16.30 -2.03 5.61
N ALA A 343 -16.14 -3.30 6.01
CA ALA A 343 -15.04 -4.15 5.56
C ALA A 343 -15.07 -4.39 4.05
N GLY A 344 -16.24 -4.64 3.47
CA GLY A 344 -16.41 -4.86 2.04
C GLY A 344 -16.08 -3.65 1.17
N LEU A 345 -16.09 -2.43 1.73
CA LEU A 345 -15.64 -1.21 1.05
C LEU A 345 -14.12 -0.99 1.11
N LEU A 346 -13.39 -1.74 1.95
CA LEU A 346 -11.96 -1.51 2.15
C LEU A 346 -11.05 -1.81 0.95
N PRO A 347 -11.29 -2.76 0.04
CA PRO A 347 -10.29 -3.10 -0.98
C PRO A 347 -9.77 -1.92 -1.83
N LEU A 348 -10.65 -1.00 -2.27
CA LEU A 348 -10.21 0.19 -3.01
C LEU A 348 -9.75 1.37 -2.14
N PHE A 349 -9.90 1.27 -0.80
CA PHE A 349 -9.40 2.28 0.15
C PHE A 349 -8.10 1.87 0.81
N HIS A 350 -8.00 0.62 1.29
CA HIS A 350 -6.84 0.04 1.95
C HIS A 350 -6.96 -1.49 2.10
N THR A 351 -6.30 -2.24 1.22
CA THR A 351 -6.33 -3.72 1.20
C THR A 351 -5.82 -4.38 2.48
N HIS A 352 -4.81 -3.81 3.14
CA HIS A 352 -4.27 -4.39 4.39
C HIS A 352 -5.29 -4.35 5.53
N SER A 353 -6.12 -3.31 5.60
CA SER A 353 -7.22 -3.27 6.58
C SER A 353 -8.23 -4.39 6.33
N TYR A 354 -8.57 -4.66 5.06
CA TYR A 354 -9.48 -5.74 4.68
C TYR A 354 -8.94 -7.10 5.13
N VAL A 355 -7.66 -7.36 4.84
CA VAL A 355 -6.96 -8.60 5.28
C VAL A 355 -6.96 -8.71 6.81
N ALA A 356 -6.61 -7.64 7.53
CA ALA A 356 -6.54 -7.66 8.99
C ALA A 356 -7.89 -7.98 9.64
N VAL A 357 -8.97 -7.30 9.26
CA VAL A 357 -10.29 -7.53 9.86
C VAL A 357 -10.89 -8.87 9.41
N GLY A 358 -10.62 -9.29 8.17
CA GLY A 358 -11.00 -10.62 7.68
C GLY A 358 -10.33 -11.72 8.50
N PHE A 359 -9.01 -11.63 8.70
CA PHE A 359 -8.25 -12.59 9.52
C PHE A 359 -8.76 -12.66 10.96
N VAL A 360 -8.92 -11.50 11.62
CA VAL A 360 -9.44 -11.44 12.99
C VAL A 360 -10.84 -12.06 13.08
N SER A 361 -11.71 -11.84 12.09
CA SER A 361 -13.05 -12.44 12.06
C SER A 361 -13.01 -13.97 12.01
N VAL A 362 -12.12 -14.55 11.21
CA VAL A 362 -11.95 -16.01 11.08
C VAL A 362 -11.47 -16.60 12.40
N VAL A 363 -10.46 -16.01 13.02
CA VAL A 363 -9.94 -16.51 14.30
C VAL A 363 -11.00 -16.43 15.40
N LEU A 364 -11.74 -15.32 15.49
CA LEU A 364 -12.84 -15.19 16.47
C LEU A 364 -13.98 -16.18 16.20
N PHE A 365 -14.29 -16.47 14.92
CA PHE A 365 -15.24 -17.52 14.56
C PHE A 365 -14.76 -18.90 14.99
N LEU A 366 -13.49 -19.25 14.74
CA LEU A 366 -12.94 -20.55 15.14
C LEU A 366 -12.98 -20.75 16.66
N MET A 367 -12.82 -19.68 17.44
CA MET A 367 -12.97 -19.72 18.90
C MET A 367 -14.42 -19.83 19.37
N LYS A 368 -15.38 -19.28 18.61
CA LYS A 368 -16.80 -19.32 18.94
C LYS A 368 -17.66 -19.38 17.66
N PRO A 369 -17.88 -20.58 17.09
CA PRO A 369 -18.58 -20.73 15.83
C PRO A 369 -20.07 -20.40 16.01
N ARG A 370 -20.52 -19.35 15.34
CA ARG A 370 -21.89 -18.81 15.40
C ARG A 370 -22.37 -18.42 14.00
N ARG A 371 -23.63 -18.69 13.66
CA ARG A 371 -24.19 -18.38 12.33
C ARG A 371 -24.26 -16.87 12.08
N GLU A 372 -24.27 -16.08 13.15
CA GLU A 372 -24.28 -14.64 13.15
C GLU A 372 -23.07 -14.02 12.43
N TRP A 373 -21.94 -14.76 12.32
CA TRP A 373 -20.80 -14.34 11.50
C TRP A 373 -21.14 -14.19 10.01
N LEU A 374 -22.18 -14.86 9.52
CA LEU A 374 -22.68 -14.65 8.16
C LEU A 374 -23.15 -13.21 7.93
N TRP A 375 -23.65 -12.52 8.97
CA TRP A 375 -23.96 -11.09 8.87
C TRP A 375 -22.73 -10.26 8.53
N PHE A 376 -21.53 -10.67 8.94
CA PHE A 376 -20.28 -10.02 8.56
C PHE A 376 -19.80 -10.48 7.17
N TRP A 377 -19.64 -11.79 6.96
CA TRP A 377 -18.98 -12.30 5.75
C TRP A 377 -19.76 -12.07 4.46
N VAL A 378 -21.10 -12.21 4.48
CA VAL A 378 -21.92 -12.05 3.26
C VAL A 378 -21.75 -10.64 2.65
N PRO A 379 -22.02 -9.53 3.37
CA PRO A 379 -21.82 -8.20 2.81
C PRO A 379 -20.33 -7.87 2.58
N ALA A 380 -19.40 -8.37 3.43
CA ALA A 380 -17.97 -8.12 3.23
C ALA A 380 -17.49 -8.70 1.90
N LEU A 381 -17.81 -9.96 1.62
CA LEU A 381 -17.42 -10.65 0.39
C LEU A 381 -18.17 -10.09 -0.83
N ALA A 382 -19.48 -9.86 -0.72
CA ALA A 382 -20.28 -9.37 -1.83
C ALA A 382 -19.83 -8.00 -2.36
N LEU A 383 -19.46 -7.09 -1.46
CA LEU A 383 -18.95 -5.76 -1.83
C LEU A 383 -17.47 -5.79 -2.22
N ALA A 384 -16.66 -6.63 -1.58
CA ALA A 384 -15.23 -6.73 -1.87
C ALA A 384 -14.93 -7.44 -3.20
N ALA A 385 -15.71 -8.47 -3.57
CA ALA A 385 -15.46 -9.29 -4.76
C ALA A 385 -15.26 -8.47 -6.05
N PRO A 386 -16.14 -7.53 -6.45
CA PRO A 386 -15.92 -6.76 -7.69
C PRO A 386 -14.67 -5.87 -7.61
N GLN A 387 -14.38 -5.31 -6.44
CA GLN A 387 -13.20 -4.47 -6.21
C GLN A 387 -11.90 -5.28 -6.30
N LEU A 388 -11.87 -6.44 -5.64
CA LEU A 388 -10.72 -7.35 -5.68
C LEU A 388 -10.52 -7.90 -7.09
N PHE A 389 -11.59 -8.19 -7.82
CA PHE A 389 -11.51 -8.61 -9.22
C PHE A 389 -10.94 -7.50 -10.11
N GLU A 390 -11.31 -6.24 -9.90
CA GLU A 390 -10.72 -5.09 -10.60
C GLU A 390 -9.22 -4.97 -10.32
N LEU A 391 -8.81 -5.10 -9.06
CA LEU A 391 -7.40 -5.06 -8.66
C LEU A 391 -6.60 -6.27 -9.18
N ALA A 392 -7.24 -7.43 -9.30
CA ALA A 392 -6.56 -8.69 -9.54
C ALA A 392 -6.60 -9.20 -10.99
N ARG A 393 -7.43 -8.61 -11.87
CA ARG A 393 -7.53 -8.93 -13.31
C ARG A 393 -6.21 -8.92 -14.09
N HIS A 394 -5.14 -8.38 -13.51
CA HIS A 394 -3.83 -8.24 -14.14
C HIS A 394 -2.68 -8.75 -13.24
N ALA A 395 -2.99 -9.32 -12.08
CA ALA A 395 -2.01 -9.87 -11.16
C ALA A 395 -1.90 -11.39 -11.38
N GLY A 396 -0.69 -11.88 -11.68
CA GLY A 396 -0.40 -13.30 -11.56
C GLY A 396 -0.56 -13.71 -10.10
N PHE A 397 -1.71 -14.30 -9.75
CA PHE A 397 -2.13 -14.60 -8.38
C PHE A 397 -1.16 -15.50 -7.59
N GLY A 398 -0.22 -16.16 -8.26
CA GLY A 398 0.71 -17.13 -7.64
C GLY A 398 1.86 -16.57 -6.80
N GLN A 399 2.07 -15.24 -6.71
CA GLN A 399 3.27 -14.67 -6.03
C GLN A 399 3.03 -13.61 -4.95
N ILE A 400 1.78 -13.23 -4.64
CA ILE A 400 1.50 -12.14 -3.67
C ILE A 400 1.47 -12.65 -2.22
N VAL A 401 0.86 -13.82 -1.99
CA VAL A 401 0.83 -14.44 -0.66
C VAL A 401 1.94 -15.47 -0.58
N ARG A 402 2.92 -15.24 0.30
CA ARG A 402 4.05 -16.16 0.47
C ARG A 402 4.40 -16.38 1.93
N TRP A 403 4.83 -17.60 2.23
CA TRP A 403 5.42 -17.94 3.52
C TRP A 403 6.82 -17.32 3.60
N GLN A 404 7.03 -16.42 4.55
CA GLN A 404 8.30 -15.73 4.81
C GLN A 404 8.42 -15.41 6.32
N PRO A 405 8.82 -16.39 7.14
CA PRO A 405 9.11 -16.19 8.56
C PRO A 405 10.19 -15.14 8.78
N GLY A 406 9.97 -14.26 9.76
CA GLY A 406 10.93 -13.24 10.15
C GLY A 406 10.54 -11.82 9.72
N TRP A 407 9.58 -11.66 8.80
CA TRP A 407 9.26 -10.36 8.19
C TRP A 407 10.53 -9.66 7.65
N MET A 408 10.86 -8.46 8.11
CA MET A 408 12.10 -7.73 7.76
C MET A 408 13.32 -8.20 8.58
N GLY A 409 13.13 -9.12 9.53
CA GLY A 409 14.17 -9.70 10.37
C GLY A 409 14.51 -11.15 10.04
N SER A 410 14.25 -11.61 8.80
CA SER A 410 14.59 -12.98 8.36
C SER A 410 16.07 -13.29 8.54
N ASP A 411 16.93 -12.29 8.35
CA ASP A 411 18.39 -12.42 8.41
C ASP A 411 18.94 -12.01 9.79
N ALA A 412 18.06 -11.72 10.77
CA ALA A 412 18.49 -11.32 12.10
C ALA A 412 19.03 -12.52 12.89
N PRO A 413 20.10 -12.36 13.70
CA PRO A 413 20.69 -13.45 14.49
C PRO A 413 19.72 -14.13 15.46
N SER A 414 18.68 -13.41 15.90
CA SER A 414 17.63 -13.93 16.78
C SER A 414 16.30 -13.28 16.42
N PHE A 415 15.31 -14.10 16.05
CA PHE A 415 13.96 -13.61 15.79
C PHE A 415 13.32 -12.97 17.03
N ALA A 416 13.53 -13.56 18.22
CA ALA A 416 13.03 -13.00 19.47
C ALA A 416 13.72 -11.65 19.79
N GLY A 417 15.04 -11.57 19.59
CA GLY A 417 15.80 -10.33 19.75
C GLY A 417 15.33 -9.24 18.78
N TYR A 418 15.07 -9.62 17.52
CA TYR A 418 14.49 -8.73 16.51
C TYR A 418 13.10 -8.22 16.91
N ALA A 419 12.21 -9.11 17.37
CA ALA A 419 10.86 -8.75 17.80
C ALA A 419 10.88 -7.80 19.01
N VAL A 420 11.74 -8.06 20.01
CA VAL A 420 11.89 -7.16 21.17
C VAL A 420 12.47 -5.81 20.76
N ARG A 421 13.48 -5.80 19.87
CA ARG A 421 14.07 -4.57 19.35
C ARG A 421 13.04 -3.71 18.60
N ASN A 422 12.13 -4.34 17.86
CA ASN A 422 11.15 -3.65 17.03
C ASN A 422 9.88 -3.27 17.79
N PHE A 423 9.27 -4.17 18.55
CA PHE A 423 8.01 -3.87 19.26
C PHE A 423 8.22 -3.33 20.68
N GLY A 424 9.48 -3.32 21.15
CA GLY A 424 9.92 -2.62 22.35
C GLY A 424 9.29 -3.10 23.65
N VAL A 425 9.28 -2.19 24.62
CA VAL A 425 8.68 -2.40 25.94
C VAL A 425 7.21 -2.84 25.85
N PRO A 426 6.35 -2.30 24.95
CA PRO A 426 4.96 -2.76 24.80
C PRO A 426 4.80 -4.27 24.52
N LEU A 427 5.74 -4.91 23.82
CA LEU A 427 5.73 -6.36 23.61
C LEU A 427 5.99 -7.12 24.91
N LEU A 428 6.97 -6.68 25.70
CA LEU A 428 7.31 -7.29 26.99
C LEU A 428 6.16 -7.14 28.00
N LEU A 429 5.47 -5.99 27.96
CA LEU A 429 4.32 -5.71 28.82
C LEU A 429 3.05 -6.47 28.40
N ALA A 430 3.01 -7.05 27.21
CA ALA A 430 1.86 -7.82 26.73
C ALA A 430 1.51 -8.99 27.66
N VAL A 431 2.52 -9.69 28.20
CA VAL A 431 2.33 -10.86 29.06
C VAL A 431 1.62 -10.50 30.38
N PRO A 432 2.16 -9.61 31.25
CA PRO A 432 1.48 -9.26 32.49
C PRO A 432 0.13 -8.55 32.23
N ALA A 433 0.02 -7.77 31.14
CA ALA A 433 -1.24 -7.15 30.75
C ALA A 433 -2.31 -8.17 30.36
N TRP A 434 -1.94 -9.18 29.57
CA TRP A 434 -2.84 -10.26 29.17
C TRP A 434 -3.26 -11.09 30.38
N LEU A 435 -2.33 -11.46 31.27
CA LEU A 435 -2.63 -12.23 32.49
C LEU A 435 -3.64 -11.51 33.40
N ALA A 436 -3.55 -10.19 33.51
CA ALA A 436 -4.45 -9.35 34.30
C ALA A 436 -5.76 -8.96 33.57
N ALA A 437 -5.88 -9.25 32.27
CA ALA A 437 -7.06 -8.87 31.50
C ALA A 437 -8.30 -9.71 31.90
N PRO A 438 -9.52 -9.14 31.81
CA PRO A 438 -10.75 -9.90 31.91
C PRO A 438 -10.80 -11.07 30.91
N ARG A 439 -11.48 -12.17 31.25
CA ARG A 439 -11.56 -13.39 30.41
C ARG A 439 -12.02 -13.10 28.97
N ALA A 440 -12.98 -12.19 28.78
CA ALA A 440 -13.44 -11.79 27.44
C ALA A 440 -12.28 -11.24 26.59
N TRP A 441 -11.51 -10.32 27.15
CA TRP A 441 -10.40 -9.66 26.46
C TRP A 441 -9.16 -10.55 26.32
N LYS A 442 -8.94 -11.52 27.21
CA LYS A 442 -7.91 -12.56 26.99
C LYS A 442 -8.10 -13.28 25.67
N SER A 443 -9.33 -13.76 25.41
CA SER A 443 -9.65 -14.46 24.15
C SER A 443 -9.63 -13.55 22.93
N PHE A 444 -10.13 -12.31 23.05
CA PHE A 444 -10.08 -11.34 21.96
C PHE A 444 -8.62 -10.98 21.58
N TYR A 445 -7.75 -10.84 22.58
CA TYR A 445 -6.32 -10.59 22.38
C TYR A 445 -5.63 -11.72 21.62
N VAL A 446 -6.04 -12.98 21.78
CA VAL A 446 -5.45 -14.09 21.02
C VAL A 446 -5.68 -13.91 19.52
N ALA A 447 -6.84 -13.40 19.08
CA ALA A 447 -7.07 -13.10 17.67
C ALA A 447 -6.14 -12.00 17.15
N ALA A 448 -5.90 -10.96 17.96
CA ALA A 448 -4.96 -9.90 17.65
C ALA A 448 -3.50 -10.41 17.63
N LEU A 449 -3.12 -11.28 18.56
CA LEU A 449 -1.79 -11.89 18.65
C LEU A 449 -1.52 -12.82 17.46
N LEU A 450 -2.50 -13.62 17.04
CA LEU A 450 -2.38 -14.47 15.87
C LEU A 450 -2.27 -13.65 14.58
N LEU A 451 -2.85 -12.44 14.53
CA LEU A 451 -2.63 -11.52 13.42
C LEU A 451 -1.18 -10.99 13.41
N LEU A 452 -0.57 -10.72 14.57
CA LEU A 452 0.86 -10.40 14.64
C LEU A 452 1.71 -11.56 14.12
N VAL A 453 1.43 -12.79 14.56
CA VAL A 453 2.15 -13.98 14.07
C VAL A 453 2.01 -14.12 12.56
N PHE A 454 0.79 -13.96 12.03
CA PHE A 454 0.53 -13.96 10.59
C PHE A 454 1.34 -12.88 9.88
N ALA A 455 1.33 -11.64 10.37
CA ALA A 455 2.08 -10.53 9.77
C ALA A 455 3.62 -10.76 9.80
N LEU A 456 4.12 -11.53 10.76
CA LEU A 456 5.53 -11.88 10.89
C LEU A 456 5.95 -13.11 10.09
N THR A 457 5.00 -13.87 9.53
CA THR A 457 5.28 -15.17 8.88
C THR A 457 4.72 -15.31 7.47
N VAL A 458 3.71 -14.54 7.12
CA VAL A 458 3.03 -14.58 5.82
C VAL A 458 2.99 -13.19 5.23
N VAL A 459 3.69 -12.98 4.11
CA VAL A 459 3.65 -11.72 3.36
C VAL A 459 2.44 -11.72 2.44
N VAL A 460 1.68 -10.62 2.44
CA VAL A 460 0.45 -10.45 1.64
C VAL A 460 0.53 -9.29 0.63
N SER A 461 1.74 -8.79 0.38
CA SER A 461 2.05 -7.65 -0.48
C SER A 461 3.34 -7.88 -1.26
N PRO A 462 3.55 -7.23 -2.41
CA PRO A 462 4.82 -7.32 -3.13
C PRO A 462 6.00 -6.83 -2.27
N ASN A 463 5.84 -5.68 -1.61
CA ASN A 463 6.79 -5.15 -0.63
C ASN A 463 6.61 -5.83 0.74
N VAL A 464 7.66 -6.45 1.27
CA VAL A 464 7.66 -7.09 2.59
C VAL A 464 7.36 -6.09 3.70
N PHE A 465 7.85 -4.85 3.59
CA PHE A 465 7.68 -3.82 4.61
C PHE A 465 6.19 -3.51 4.89
N ASP A 466 5.33 -3.59 3.87
CA ASP A 466 3.91 -3.27 3.98
C ASP A 466 3.13 -4.19 4.93
N ASN A 467 3.64 -5.39 5.22
CA ASN A 467 3.07 -6.27 6.24
C ASN A 467 3.01 -5.62 7.64
N GLY A 468 3.88 -4.63 7.91
CA GLY A 468 3.82 -3.82 9.13
C GLY A 468 2.44 -3.18 9.35
N LYS A 469 1.69 -2.89 8.28
CA LYS A 469 0.33 -2.32 8.35
C LYS A 469 -0.67 -3.22 9.08
N LEU A 470 -0.48 -4.54 9.01
CA LEU A 470 -1.31 -5.51 9.74
C LEU A 470 -1.02 -5.48 11.25
N THR A 471 0.24 -5.21 11.63
CA THR A 471 0.66 -5.24 13.03
C THR A 471 0.09 -4.08 13.85
N TYR A 472 -0.34 -2.96 13.22
CA TYR A 472 -1.06 -1.88 13.91
C TYR A 472 -2.36 -2.34 14.56
N TYR A 473 -3.03 -3.36 14.01
CA TYR A 473 -4.25 -3.92 14.60
C TYR A 473 -3.99 -4.73 15.86
N TRP A 474 -2.89 -5.49 15.88
CA TRP A 474 -2.39 -6.09 17.12
C TRP A 474 -2.01 -5.01 18.13
N HIS A 475 -1.21 -4.04 17.70
CA HIS A 475 -0.70 -2.97 18.56
C HIS A 475 -1.83 -2.13 19.17
N ALA A 476 -2.95 -1.95 18.45
CA ALA A 476 -4.15 -1.29 18.95
C ALA A 476 -4.74 -2.01 20.17
N VAL A 477 -4.96 -3.33 20.08
CA VAL A 477 -5.49 -4.13 21.19
C VAL A 477 -4.45 -4.24 22.32
N ASN A 478 -3.17 -4.42 21.96
CA ASN A 478 -2.05 -4.49 22.91
C ASN A 478 -1.94 -3.21 23.75
N SER A 479 -1.95 -2.04 23.10
CA SER A 479 -1.88 -0.73 23.75
C SER A 479 -3.00 -0.52 24.77
N ALA A 480 -4.23 -0.97 24.46
CA ALA A 480 -5.35 -0.87 25.37
C ALA A 480 -5.17 -1.74 26.63
N LEU A 481 -4.71 -3.00 26.47
CA LEU A 481 -4.48 -3.90 27.61
C LEU A 481 -3.28 -3.48 28.45
N VAL A 482 -2.17 -3.08 27.81
CA VAL A 482 -0.97 -2.58 28.50
C VAL A 482 -1.30 -1.32 29.30
N ALA A 483 -2.02 -0.36 28.72
CA ALA A 483 -2.43 0.84 29.45
C ALA A 483 -3.37 0.53 30.62
N ARG A 484 -4.30 -0.41 30.46
CA ARG A 484 -5.16 -0.90 31.56
C ARG A 484 -4.32 -1.42 32.71
N TRP A 485 -3.34 -2.27 32.40
CA TRP A 485 -2.45 -2.86 33.40
C TRP A 485 -1.56 -1.82 34.08
N LEU A 486 -0.94 -0.90 33.35
CA LEU A 486 -0.11 0.18 33.90
C LEU A 486 -0.91 1.08 34.85
N VAL A 487 -2.14 1.47 34.46
CA VAL A 487 -3.01 2.27 35.33
C VAL A 487 -3.45 1.50 36.58
N ALA A 488 -3.70 0.19 36.45
CA ALA A 488 -4.00 -0.66 37.60
C ALA A 488 -2.79 -0.79 38.55
N LEU A 489 -1.59 -0.98 37.99
CA LEU A 489 -0.33 -1.05 38.73
C LEU A 489 -0.09 0.24 39.54
N ALA A 490 -0.24 1.41 38.90
CA ALA A 490 -0.06 2.71 39.55
C ALA A 490 -1.10 2.99 40.66
N ARG A 491 -2.29 2.39 40.57
CA ARG A 491 -3.37 2.56 41.57
C ARG A 491 -3.33 1.56 42.71
N ALA A 492 -2.47 0.53 42.64
CA ALA A 492 -2.40 -0.48 43.67
C ALA A 492 -2.00 0.12 45.02
N ARG A 493 -2.70 -0.23 46.11
CA ARG A 493 -2.48 0.36 47.44
C ARG A 493 -1.14 -0.03 48.06
N ARG A 494 -0.75 -1.30 47.91
CA ARG A 494 0.53 -1.83 48.43
C ARG A 494 1.69 -1.29 47.60
N LEU A 495 2.70 -0.72 48.26
CA LEU A 495 3.88 -0.12 47.62
C LEU A 495 3.51 0.91 46.54
N ARG A 496 2.48 1.73 46.81
CA ARG A 496 1.87 2.64 45.82
C ARG A 496 2.92 3.50 45.13
N ALA A 497 3.80 4.18 45.89
CA ALA A 497 4.84 5.05 45.34
C ALA A 497 5.77 4.31 44.37
N LEU A 498 6.32 3.17 44.79
CA LEU A 498 7.21 2.35 43.95
C LEU A 498 6.48 1.87 42.67
N ARG A 499 5.25 1.37 42.80
CA ARG A 499 4.46 0.87 41.67
C ARG A 499 4.03 1.97 40.72
N SER A 500 3.69 3.16 41.22
CA SER A 500 3.39 4.32 40.38
C SER A 500 4.63 4.81 39.63
N THR A 501 5.79 4.84 40.28
CA THR A 501 7.06 5.21 39.63
C THR A 501 7.44 4.19 38.56
N LEU A 502 7.32 2.89 38.87
CA LEU A 502 7.57 1.83 37.88
C LEU A 502 6.61 1.92 36.70
N ALA A 503 5.30 2.09 36.94
CA ALA A 503 4.32 2.23 35.87
C ALA A 503 4.60 3.46 35.00
N LEU A 504 5.01 4.58 35.61
CA LEU A 504 5.41 5.78 34.88
C LEU A 504 6.66 5.53 34.03
N LEU A 505 7.71 4.92 34.59
CA LEU A 505 8.93 4.60 33.85
C LEU A 505 8.66 3.70 32.65
N LEU A 506 7.88 2.63 32.85
CA LEU A 506 7.49 1.70 31.77
C LEU A 506 6.68 2.41 30.68
N ALA A 507 5.78 3.32 31.07
CA ALA A 507 5.05 4.16 30.11
C ALA A 507 6.00 5.10 29.33
N LEU A 508 6.92 5.79 30.01
CA LEU A 508 7.86 6.69 29.37
C LEU A 508 8.78 5.96 28.39
N LEU A 509 9.32 4.80 28.76
CA LEU A 509 10.15 3.97 27.88
C LEU A 509 9.36 3.47 26.66
N SER A 510 8.08 3.16 26.83
CA SER A 510 7.20 2.73 25.74
C SER A 510 6.88 3.86 24.74
N LEU A 511 7.03 5.13 25.14
CA LEU A 511 6.74 6.31 24.33
C LEU A 511 8.00 6.98 23.77
N ALA A 512 9.17 6.71 24.35
CA ALA A 512 10.41 7.44 24.07
C ALA A 512 10.77 7.48 22.58
N THR A 513 10.71 6.34 21.90
CA THR A 513 11.04 6.24 20.46
C THR A 513 10.03 7.00 19.60
N GLY A 514 8.72 6.91 19.89
CA GLY A 514 7.70 7.66 19.15
C GLY A 514 7.80 9.17 19.34
N VAL A 515 8.16 9.64 20.55
CA VAL A 515 8.40 11.07 20.79
C VAL A 515 9.62 11.56 20.00
N ALA A 516 10.71 10.77 19.96
CA ALA A 516 11.87 11.07 19.13
C ALA A 516 11.55 11.08 17.63
N ALA A 517 10.69 10.15 17.16
CA ALA A 517 10.24 10.11 15.77
C ALA A 517 9.50 11.39 15.37
N LEU A 518 8.52 11.83 16.16
CA LEU A 518 7.81 13.09 15.90
C LEU A 518 8.74 14.30 15.92
N ARG A 519 9.74 14.31 16.81
CA ARG A 519 10.73 15.39 16.90
C ARG A 519 11.59 15.47 15.63
N ALA A 520 12.09 14.32 15.17
CA ALA A 520 12.89 14.22 13.96
C ALA A 520 12.07 14.60 12.72
N GLU A 521 10.87 14.03 12.57
CA GLU A 521 9.98 14.32 11.44
C GLU A 521 9.58 15.80 11.41
N GLY A 522 9.22 16.39 12.55
CA GLY A 522 8.85 17.81 12.63
C GLY A 522 9.94 18.81 12.23
N ARG A 523 11.19 18.36 12.06
CA ARG A 523 12.31 19.17 11.55
C ARG A 523 12.63 18.90 10.09
N ALA A 524 12.17 17.77 9.55
CA ALA A 524 12.51 17.38 8.20
C ALA A 524 11.85 18.34 7.21
N SER A 525 12.64 18.86 6.28
CA SER A 525 12.16 19.73 5.21
C SER A 525 13.11 19.62 4.03
N ALA A 526 12.54 19.40 2.84
CA ALA A 526 13.22 19.25 1.58
C ALA A 526 12.33 19.79 0.47
N LEU A 527 12.96 20.44 -0.51
CA LEU A 527 12.28 20.94 -1.70
C LEU A 527 11.72 19.73 -2.48
N LEU A 528 10.43 19.76 -2.79
CA LEU A 528 9.77 18.80 -3.68
C LEU A 528 9.75 19.30 -5.12
N PHE A 529 9.29 20.54 -5.32
CA PHE A 529 9.13 21.14 -6.64
C PHE A 529 9.57 22.60 -6.61
N SER A 530 10.52 22.96 -7.47
CA SER A 530 10.99 24.33 -7.63
C SER A 530 9.95 25.23 -8.32
N GLN A 531 10.12 26.55 -8.23
CA GLN A 531 9.31 27.49 -9.03
C GLN A 531 9.40 27.22 -10.54
N THR A 532 10.55 26.76 -11.02
CA THR A 532 10.73 26.37 -12.42
C THR A 532 9.88 25.16 -12.77
N ASP A 533 9.84 24.14 -11.91
CA ASP A 533 8.98 22.97 -12.10
C ASP A 533 7.50 23.39 -12.16
N LEU A 534 7.08 24.30 -11.28
CA LEU A 534 5.69 24.81 -11.26
C LEU A 534 5.34 25.55 -12.55
N ALA A 535 6.28 26.29 -13.13
CA ALA A 535 6.09 26.96 -14.42
C ALA A 535 5.94 25.94 -15.56
N ALA A 536 6.79 24.91 -15.60
CA ALA A 536 6.70 23.84 -16.59
C ALA A 536 5.40 23.05 -16.46
N VAL A 537 4.92 22.80 -15.24
CA VAL A 537 3.63 22.12 -14.98
C VAL A 537 2.45 22.89 -15.56
N ARG A 538 2.43 24.23 -15.46
CA ARG A 538 1.37 25.04 -16.07
C ARG A 538 1.33 24.82 -17.57
N PHE A 539 2.48 24.92 -18.23
CA PHE A 539 2.60 24.61 -19.66
C PHE A 539 2.11 23.19 -19.98
N VAL A 540 2.57 22.17 -19.25
CA VAL A 540 2.17 20.78 -19.51
C VAL A 540 0.66 20.60 -19.37
N ARG A 541 0.03 21.17 -18.34
CA ARG A 541 -1.42 21.05 -18.12
C ARG A 541 -2.24 21.76 -19.21
N GLU A 542 -1.81 22.94 -19.63
CA GLU A 542 -2.58 23.82 -20.53
C GLU A 542 -2.33 23.53 -22.01
N ALA A 543 -1.11 23.14 -22.38
CA ALA A 543 -0.68 23.02 -23.77
C ALA A 543 -0.50 21.56 -24.25
N THR A 544 -0.74 20.55 -23.39
CA THR A 544 -0.65 19.13 -23.80
C THR A 544 -1.94 18.37 -23.53
N PRO A 545 -2.31 17.39 -24.39
CA PRO A 545 -3.51 16.58 -24.21
C PRO A 545 -3.54 15.86 -22.84
N PRO A 546 -4.71 15.71 -22.19
CA PRO A 546 -4.85 15.03 -20.90
C PRO A 546 -4.18 13.65 -20.80
N ARG A 547 -4.28 12.87 -21.88
CA ARG A 547 -3.75 11.51 -21.98
C ARG A 547 -2.39 11.41 -22.67
N ALA A 548 -1.72 12.55 -22.89
CA ALA A 548 -0.39 12.54 -23.47
C ALA A 548 0.57 11.73 -22.60
N ARG A 549 1.35 10.85 -23.25
CA ARG A 549 2.40 10.08 -22.61
C ARG A 549 3.72 10.84 -22.74
N PHE A 550 4.38 11.02 -21.60
CA PHE A 550 5.67 11.69 -21.51
C PHE A 550 6.80 10.67 -21.36
N LEU A 551 7.93 10.94 -21.99
CA LEU A 551 9.21 10.45 -21.52
C LEU A 551 9.73 11.44 -20.49
N ALA A 552 10.00 10.96 -19.29
CA ALA A 552 10.42 11.72 -18.13
C ALA A 552 11.35 10.86 -17.27
N ALA A 553 12.22 11.50 -16.48
CA ALA A 553 13.07 10.79 -15.55
C ALA A 553 12.24 10.03 -14.51
N PRO A 554 12.71 8.85 -14.09
CA PRO A 554 12.06 8.01 -13.09
C PRO A 554 12.27 8.53 -11.66
N ALA A 555 12.07 9.83 -11.43
CA ALA A 555 12.28 10.49 -10.15
C ALA A 555 11.00 10.56 -9.32
N PHE A 556 11.11 10.36 -7.99
CA PHE A 556 9.97 10.39 -7.07
C PHE A 556 9.15 11.67 -7.20
N ASN A 557 9.84 12.79 -7.35
CA ASN A 557 9.25 14.12 -7.38
C ASN A 557 9.23 14.69 -8.80
N HIS A 558 8.99 13.83 -9.80
CA HIS A 558 8.90 14.30 -11.17
C HIS A 558 7.59 15.09 -11.39
N PRO A 559 7.64 16.38 -11.78
CA PRO A 559 6.49 17.28 -11.77
C PRO A 559 5.40 16.90 -12.80
N VAL A 560 5.78 16.28 -13.92
CA VAL A 560 4.84 15.80 -14.94
C VAL A 560 3.87 14.75 -14.37
N LEU A 561 4.38 13.81 -13.58
CA LEU A 561 3.57 12.78 -12.94
C LEU A 561 2.79 13.37 -11.77
N ALA A 562 3.50 13.93 -10.78
CA ALA A 562 2.94 14.34 -9.51
C ALA A 562 1.93 15.50 -9.63
N LEU A 563 2.22 16.48 -10.49
CA LEU A 563 1.42 17.69 -10.61
C LEU A 563 0.64 17.74 -11.91
N ALA A 564 1.26 17.49 -13.07
CA ALA A 564 0.56 17.68 -14.34
C ALA A 564 -0.47 16.59 -14.67
N GLY A 565 -0.38 15.42 -14.02
CA GLY A 565 -1.32 14.31 -14.20
C GLY A 565 -1.15 13.57 -15.53
N ARG A 566 0.00 13.73 -16.19
CA ARG A 566 0.32 13.01 -17.44
C ARG A 566 1.01 11.69 -17.11
N ALA A 567 0.79 10.69 -17.95
CA ALA A 567 1.43 9.38 -17.76
C ALA A 567 2.89 9.43 -18.22
N SER A 568 3.76 8.70 -17.52
CA SER A 568 5.15 8.51 -17.95
C SER A 568 5.32 7.14 -18.59
N VAL A 569 6.27 7.03 -19.53
CA VAL A 569 6.76 5.73 -20.01
C VAL A 569 7.17 4.85 -18.83
N ARG A 570 7.81 5.45 -17.82
CA ARG A 570 8.34 4.78 -16.64
C ARG A 570 8.53 5.77 -15.49
N GLY A 571 8.06 5.40 -14.31
CA GLY A 571 8.23 6.14 -13.06
C GLY A 571 9.27 5.50 -12.13
N PRO A 572 9.38 5.98 -10.88
CA PRO A 572 10.40 5.53 -9.91
C PRO A 572 10.43 4.02 -9.69
N THR A 573 11.63 3.44 -9.65
CA THR A 573 11.88 2.01 -9.39
C THR A 573 11.09 1.50 -8.21
N ASP A 574 11.18 2.20 -7.07
CA ASP A 574 10.65 1.69 -5.81
C ASP A 574 9.12 1.63 -5.80
N TRP A 575 8.44 2.56 -6.49
CA TRP A 575 6.98 2.47 -6.66
C TRP A 575 6.60 1.28 -7.53
N LEU A 576 7.29 1.08 -8.66
CA LEU A 576 6.99 -0.03 -9.58
C LEU A 576 7.21 -1.37 -8.88
N TRP A 577 8.32 -1.49 -8.14
CA TRP A 577 8.66 -2.66 -7.36
C TRP A 577 7.67 -2.91 -6.21
N ALA A 578 7.35 -1.89 -5.41
CA ALA A 578 6.45 -2.03 -4.25
C ALA A 578 5.02 -2.41 -4.66
N HIS A 579 4.58 -1.96 -5.84
CA HIS A 579 3.27 -2.28 -6.40
C HIS A 579 3.26 -3.53 -7.30
N GLY A 580 4.41 -4.20 -7.49
CA GLY A 580 4.51 -5.47 -8.21
C GLY A 580 4.34 -5.34 -9.73
N TYR A 581 4.83 -4.25 -10.33
CA TYR A 581 4.94 -4.10 -11.78
C TYR A 581 6.32 -4.52 -12.27
N GLU A 582 6.37 -5.06 -13.48
CA GLU A 582 7.63 -5.32 -14.17
C GLU A 582 8.05 -4.08 -14.98
N PHE A 583 9.31 -3.68 -14.85
CA PHE A 583 9.78 -2.39 -15.36
C PHE A 583 11.19 -2.41 -15.93
N ARG A 584 11.96 -3.50 -15.76
CA ARG A 584 13.39 -3.53 -16.08
C ARG A 584 13.66 -3.27 -17.55
N ALA A 585 12.82 -3.80 -18.44
CA ALA A 585 12.93 -3.55 -19.87
C ALA A 585 12.71 -2.06 -20.21
N ARG A 586 11.71 -1.41 -19.60
CA ARG A 586 11.47 0.03 -19.82
C ARG A 586 12.57 0.90 -19.22
N GLU A 587 13.15 0.49 -18.10
CA GLU A 587 14.28 1.19 -17.49
C GLU A 587 15.49 1.26 -18.44
N ARG A 588 15.83 0.14 -19.10
CA ARG A 588 16.89 0.12 -20.11
C ARG A 588 16.56 1.04 -21.28
N ASP A 589 15.34 0.92 -21.82
CA ASP A 589 14.94 1.70 -22.99
C ASP A 589 14.90 3.20 -22.71
N VAL A 590 14.41 3.63 -21.53
CA VAL A 590 14.42 5.03 -21.12
C VAL A 590 15.85 5.59 -21.11
N ARG A 591 16.82 4.85 -20.53
CA ARG A 591 18.23 5.25 -20.55
C ARG A 591 18.78 5.36 -21.97
N ARG A 592 18.45 4.41 -22.85
CA ARG A 592 18.89 4.43 -24.26
C ARG A 592 18.31 5.60 -25.03
N ILE A 593 17.03 5.92 -24.83
CA ILE A 593 16.40 7.09 -25.47
C ILE A 593 17.08 8.37 -25.00
N TYR A 594 17.29 8.55 -23.70
CA TYR A 594 17.97 9.74 -23.18
C TYR A 594 19.43 9.84 -23.62
N ALA A 595 20.14 8.72 -23.76
CA ALA A 595 21.51 8.70 -24.29
C ALA A 595 21.61 8.91 -25.81
N GLY A 596 20.50 9.17 -26.53
CA GLY A 596 20.53 9.39 -27.98
C GLY A 596 20.91 8.15 -28.79
N ALA A 597 20.61 6.95 -28.30
CA ALA A 597 20.94 5.71 -29.00
C ALA A 597 20.36 5.66 -30.43
N PRO A 598 20.97 4.92 -31.38
CA PRO A 598 20.52 4.89 -32.78
C PRO A 598 19.04 4.52 -32.98
N ASP A 599 18.45 3.76 -32.06
CA ASP A 599 17.04 3.34 -32.08
C ASP A 599 16.13 4.18 -31.16
N ALA A 600 16.61 5.30 -30.63
CA ALA A 600 15.87 6.14 -29.68
C ALA A 600 14.54 6.67 -30.26
N LEU A 601 14.54 7.12 -31.52
CA LEU A 601 13.31 7.60 -32.19
C LEU A 601 12.30 6.47 -32.44
N ASP A 602 12.79 5.27 -32.77
CA ASP A 602 11.94 4.08 -32.94
C ASP A 602 11.35 3.65 -31.58
N LEU A 603 12.13 3.72 -30.50
CA LEU A 603 11.66 3.47 -29.13
C LEU A 603 10.60 4.49 -28.67
N LEU A 604 10.80 5.79 -28.92
CA LEU A 604 9.80 6.84 -28.63
C LEU A 604 8.46 6.53 -29.32
N SER A 605 8.53 6.10 -30.58
CA SER A 605 7.37 5.72 -31.39
C SER A 605 6.71 4.46 -30.85
N TYR A 606 7.49 3.43 -30.53
CA TYR A 606 7.04 2.16 -29.94
C TYR A 606 6.24 2.38 -28.65
N TYR A 607 6.73 3.24 -27.76
CA TYR A 607 6.02 3.57 -26.54
C TYR A 607 4.89 4.57 -26.72
N GLY A 608 4.67 5.09 -27.93
CA GLY A 608 3.72 6.16 -28.19
C GLY A 608 3.96 7.38 -27.30
N VAL A 609 5.22 7.81 -27.18
CA VAL A 609 5.58 9.04 -26.47
C VAL A 609 5.14 10.23 -27.29
N ALA A 610 4.40 11.16 -26.67
CA ALA A 610 3.99 12.40 -27.31
C ALA A 610 4.94 13.57 -27.00
N TYR A 611 5.58 13.54 -25.82
CA TYR A 611 6.48 14.60 -25.37
C TYR A 611 7.67 14.04 -24.62
N VAL A 612 8.85 14.65 -24.79
CA VAL A 612 10.04 14.37 -23.98
C VAL A 612 10.26 15.56 -23.04
N TYR A 613 10.38 15.28 -21.75
CA TYR A 613 10.76 16.26 -20.74
C TYR A 613 12.27 16.17 -20.51
N LEU A 614 12.95 17.32 -20.44
CA LEU A 614 14.38 17.43 -20.20
C LEU A 614 14.65 18.50 -19.14
N GLY A 615 14.77 18.08 -17.88
CA GLY A 615 15.09 18.89 -16.71
C GLY A 615 16.40 18.46 -16.04
N GLU A 616 16.57 18.79 -14.76
CA GLU A 616 17.78 18.45 -13.99
C GLU A 616 17.93 16.93 -13.80
N ALA A 617 16.84 16.23 -13.45
CA ALA A 617 16.87 14.79 -13.19
C ALA A 617 17.27 13.98 -14.42
N GLU A 618 16.78 14.35 -15.61
CA GLU A 618 17.15 13.70 -16.87
C GLU A 618 18.64 13.90 -17.20
N ARG A 619 19.17 15.10 -16.98
CA ARG A 619 20.59 15.39 -17.24
C ARG A 619 21.50 14.69 -16.25
N ARG A 620 21.20 14.79 -14.96
CA ARG A 620 22.04 14.30 -13.88
C ARG A 620 22.00 12.78 -13.77
N ASP A 621 20.81 12.19 -13.78
CA ASP A 621 20.62 10.78 -13.42
C ASP A 621 20.59 9.86 -14.67
N LEU A 622 20.26 10.40 -15.85
CA LEU A 622 20.18 9.63 -17.10
C LEU A 622 21.24 10.05 -18.14
N HIS A 623 22.06 11.06 -17.84
CA HIS A 623 23.09 11.60 -18.75
C HIS A 623 22.53 11.91 -20.15
N ALA A 624 21.38 12.61 -20.18
CA ALA A 624 20.67 12.90 -21.40
C ALA A 624 21.52 13.65 -22.44
N ASP A 625 21.54 13.15 -23.67
CA ASP A 625 22.14 13.82 -24.84
C ASP A 625 21.20 14.91 -25.34
N GLU A 626 21.42 16.13 -24.88
CA GLU A 626 20.62 17.29 -25.28
C GLU A 626 20.75 17.57 -26.78
N SER A 627 21.93 17.34 -27.36
CA SER A 627 22.21 17.63 -28.76
C SER A 627 21.39 16.73 -29.69
N PHE A 628 21.21 15.46 -29.31
CA PHE A 628 20.33 14.53 -29.99
C PHE A 628 18.89 15.05 -30.04
N PHE A 629 18.33 15.50 -28.91
CA PHE A 629 16.96 15.98 -28.86
C PHE A 629 16.76 17.30 -29.63
N GLU A 630 17.70 18.25 -29.52
CA GLU A 630 17.67 19.51 -30.26
C GLU A 630 17.72 19.28 -31.78
N ALA A 631 18.50 18.31 -32.24
CA ALA A 631 18.63 18.00 -33.67
C ALA A 631 17.40 17.29 -34.25
N ASN A 632 16.68 16.49 -33.44
CA ASN A 632 15.66 15.58 -33.94
C ASN A 632 14.21 15.99 -33.58
N LEU A 633 13.99 16.78 -32.53
CA LEU A 633 12.66 17.10 -32.02
C LEU A 633 12.44 18.61 -31.83
N PRO A 634 11.26 19.16 -32.20
CA PRO A 634 10.95 20.56 -31.93
C PRO A 634 10.69 20.80 -30.44
N ALA A 635 11.40 21.77 -29.86
CA ALA A 635 11.11 22.29 -28.52
C ALA A 635 9.82 23.11 -28.53
N VAL A 636 8.88 22.78 -27.64
CA VAL A 636 7.60 23.47 -27.47
C VAL A 636 7.52 24.28 -26.17
N TYR A 637 8.49 24.11 -25.28
CA TYR A 637 8.67 24.91 -24.08
C TYR A 637 10.16 24.95 -23.72
N ARG A 638 10.65 26.12 -23.29
CA ARG A 638 11.99 26.30 -22.74
C ARG A 638 12.00 27.40 -21.68
N ALA A 639 12.30 27.05 -20.43
CA ALA A 639 12.49 28.02 -19.36
C ALA A 639 13.18 27.40 -18.14
N GLY A 640 14.08 28.16 -17.51
CA GLY A 640 14.79 27.79 -16.27
C GLY A 640 15.54 26.45 -16.33
N GLY A 641 16.14 26.12 -17.48
CA GLY A 641 16.85 24.86 -17.67
C GLY A 641 15.95 23.66 -17.99
N ILE A 642 14.64 23.87 -18.15
CA ILE A 642 13.69 22.82 -18.54
C ILE A 642 13.31 23.03 -20.00
N THR A 643 13.44 21.97 -20.81
CA THR A 643 12.95 21.93 -22.19
C THR A 643 11.92 20.81 -22.33
N VAL A 644 10.81 21.08 -23.03
CA VAL A 644 9.85 20.04 -23.42
C VAL A 644 9.84 19.95 -24.94
N TYR A 645 10.13 18.77 -25.47
CA TYR A 645 10.10 18.49 -26.90
C TYR A 645 8.81 17.77 -27.28
N LYS A 646 8.30 18.04 -28.48
CA LYS A 646 7.16 17.33 -29.05
C LYS A 646 7.64 16.24 -30.00
N VAL A 647 7.13 15.03 -29.82
CA VAL A 647 7.44 13.90 -30.72
C VAL A 647 6.45 13.92 -31.88
N SER A 648 6.96 14.05 -33.11
CA SER A 648 6.15 14.02 -34.33
C SER A 648 5.71 12.59 -34.65
N SER A 649 4.42 12.40 -34.95
CA SER A 649 3.80 11.10 -35.23
C SER A 649 4.18 10.47 -36.58
N THR A 650 5.29 10.90 -37.20
CA THR A 650 5.64 10.56 -38.59
C THR A 650 6.36 9.23 -38.75
N ASN A 651 6.49 8.42 -37.70
CA ASN A 651 7.18 7.13 -37.80
C ASN A 651 6.21 5.98 -38.03
N ASP A 652 6.52 5.23 -39.08
CA ASP A 652 5.80 4.06 -39.56
C ASP A 652 5.67 3.01 -38.44
N VAL A 653 4.43 2.77 -38.00
CA VAL A 653 4.08 1.72 -37.01
C VAL A 653 4.38 0.32 -37.56
N SER A 654 4.74 0.20 -38.86
CA SER A 654 5.16 -1.04 -39.50
C SER A 654 6.59 -1.46 -39.16
N LYS A 655 7.46 -0.55 -38.66
CA LYS A 655 8.81 -0.94 -38.21
C LYS A 655 8.70 -1.90 -37.03
N PRO A 656 9.34 -3.09 -37.07
CA PRO A 656 9.27 -4.04 -35.98
C PRO A 656 9.77 -3.38 -34.70
N ALA A 657 9.00 -3.55 -33.62
CA ALA A 657 9.40 -3.02 -32.33
C ALA A 657 10.80 -3.55 -31.95
N PRO A 658 11.64 -2.78 -31.24
CA PRO A 658 12.97 -3.19 -30.79
C PRO A 658 12.95 -4.34 -29.73
N ARG A 659 11.82 -5.03 -29.61
CA ARG A 659 11.46 -5.98 -28.55
C ARG A 659 11.00 -7.33 -29.07
N GLU A 660 11.19 -7.61 -30.35
CA GLU A 660 10.99 -8.96 -30.85
C GLU A 660 11.86 -9.91 -30.02
N LEU A 661 11.23 -10.90 -29.37
CA LEU A 661 11.96 -11.80 -28.50
C LEU A 661 13.11 -12.46 -29.26
N ALA A 662 12.89 -12.85 -30.53
CA ALA A 662 13.91 -13.42 -31.41
C ALA A 662 15.17 -12.57 -31.54
N ALA A 663 15.01 -11.26 -31.76
CA ALA A 663 16.12 -10.33 -31.97
C ALA A 663 16.98 -10.13 -30.72
N ARG A 664 16.42 -10.44 -29.54
CA ARG A 664 17.05 -10.21 -28.23
C ARG A 664 17.67 -11.44 -27.61
N VAL A 665 17.28 -12.64 -28.03
CA VAL A 665 17.75 -13.88 -27.40
C VAL A 665 19.28 -13.91 -27.32
N ARG A 666 20.02 -13.53 -28.34
CA ARG A 666 21.49 -13.62 -28.28
C ARG A 666 22.18 -12.50 -27.51
N THR A 667 21.54 -11.33 -27.40
CA THR A 667 22.17 -10.08 -26.99
C THR A 667 21.70 -9.59 -25.61
N ASP A 668 20.53 -10.03 -25.15
CA ASP A 668 19.95 -9.62 -23.87
C ASP A 668 19.80 -10.83 -22.92
N PRO A 669 20.69 -10.98 -21.92
CA PRO A 669 20.63 -12.09 -20.98
C PRO A 669 19.34 -12.10 -20.13
N TYR A 670 18.63 -10.98 -20.04
CA TYR A 670 17.37 -10.88 -19.30
C TYR A 670 16.18 -11.40 -20.10
N ALA A 671 16.25 -11.43 -21.43
CA ALA A 671 15.16 -11.92 -22.28
C ALA A 671 14.81 -13.39 -21.98
N PHE A 672 15.79 -14.17 -21.54
CA PHE A 672 15.61 -15.57 -21.14
C PHE A 672 14.95 -15.75 -19.77
N ILE A 673 15.27 -14.85 -18.84
CA ILE A 673 15.04 -15.03 -17.40
C ILE A 673 13.74 -14.36 -16.97
N GLU A 674 13.46 -13.16 -17.50
CA GLU A 674 12.25 -12.40 -17.22
C GLU A 674 11.01 -13.12 -17.75
N GLU A 675 11.10 -13.67 -18.96
CA GLU A 675 10.02 -14.43 -19.60
C GLU A 675 10.14 -15.94 -19.38
N PHE A 676 11.02 -16.38 -18.47
CA PHE A 676 11.30 -17.79 -18.26
C PHE A 676 10.05 -18.64 -18.00
N PRO A 677 9.12 -18.26 -17.09
CA PRO A 677 7.93 -19.08 -16.84
C PRO A 677 7.04 -19.23 -18.07
N ARG A 678 7.04 -18.24 -18.96
CA ARG A 678 6.14 -18.18 -20.12
C ARG A 678 6.76 -18.80 -21.37
N VAL A 679 8.07 -18.71 -21.53
CA VAL A 679 8.76 -19.03 -22.78
C VAL A 679 9.96 -19.94 -22.54
N GLY A 680 10.82 -19.61 -21.58
CA GLY A 680 12.04 -20.38 -21.30
C GLY A 680 11.78 -21.80 -20.79
N LEU A 681 10.83 -21.97 -19.87
CA LEU A 681 10.45 -23.29 -19.34
C LEU A 681 9.87 -24.19 -20.43
N PHE A 682 9.04 -23.63 -21.31
CA PHE A 682 8.50 -24.36 -22.46
C PHE A 682 9.62 -24.86 -23.38
N VAL A 683 10.58 -23.98 -23.73
CA VAL A 683 11.75 -24.36 -24.55
C VAL A 683 12.58 -25.43 -23.86
N HIS A 684 12.79 -25.32 -22.56
CA HIS A 684 13.49 -26.35 -21.78
C HIS A 684 12.81 -27.71 -21.91
N ARG A 685 11.49 -27.76 -21.62
CA ARG A 685 10.72 -28.99 -21.61
C ARG A 685 10.59 -29.62 -22.99
N ILE A 686 10.34 -28.83 -24.03
CA ILE A 686 10.15 -29.37 -25.38
C ILE A 686 11.44 -29.97 -25.94
N LEU A 687 12.59 -29.31 -25.71
CA LEU A 687 13.89 -29.86 -26.10
C LEU A 687 14.24 -31.10 -25.28
N LYS A 688 13.94 -31.10 -23.98
CA LYS A 688 14.16 -32.27 -23.10
C LYS A 688 13.30 -33.45 -23.53
N ALA A 689 12.03 -33.22 -23.86
CA ALA A 689 11.12 -34.25 -24.36
C ALA A 689 11.58 -34.81 -25.73
N GLU A 690 12.13 -33.96 -26.60
CA GLU A 690 12.62 -34.38 -27.91
C GLU A 690 13.97 -35.11 -27.86
N ARG A 691 14.89 -34.68 -26.99
CA ARG A 691 16.26 -35.21 -26.92
C ARG A 691 16.48 -36.29 -25.85
N GLY A 692 15.57 -36.41 -24.89
CA GLY A 692 15.76 -37.27 -23.72
C GLY A 692 16.81 -36.77 -22.70
N ARG A 693 17.34 -35.55 -22.87
CA ARG A 693 18.31 -34.90 -21.97
C ARG A 693 18.04 -33.41 -21.84
N ALA A 694 18.60 -32.76 -20.82
CA ALA A 694 18.56 -31.31 -20.71
C ALA A 694 19.20 -30.63 -21.95
N PRO A 695 18.66 -29.48 -22.40
CA PRO A 695 19.19 -28.78 -23.58
C PRO A 695 20.55 -28.14 -23.28
N ALA A 696 21.40 -28.08 -24.30
CA ALA A 696 22.60 -27.24 -24.31
C ALA A 696 22.21 -25.78 -24.63
N ARG A 697 23.10 -24.83 -24.32
CA ARG A 697 22.85 -23.40 -24.53
C ARG A 697 22.45 -23.08 -25.96
N GLU A 698 23.20 -23.57 -26.94
CA GLU A 698 22.97 -23.20 -28.34
C GLU A 698 21.63 -23.74 -28.85
N GLU A 699 21.25 -24.96 -28.45
CA GLU A 699 19.94 -25.56 -28.73
C GLU A 699 18.81 -24.71 -28.15
N PHE A 700 18.99 -24.28 -26.89
CA PHE A 700 18.03 -23.45 -26.18
C PHE A 700 17.87 -22.07 -26.83
N VAL A 701 18.98 -21.41 -27.14
CA VAL A 701 19.02 -20.08 -27.78
C VAL A 701 18.37 -20.13 -29.17
N GLN A 702 18.65 -21.17 -29.96
CA GLN A 702 18.05 -21.33 -31.27
C GLN A 702 16.53 -21.54 -31.17
N ALA A 703 16.08 -22.47 -30.34
CA ALA A 703 14.65 -22.76 -30.16
C ALA A 703 13.89 -21.55 -29.60
N LEU A 704 14.49 -20.81 -28.67
CA LEU A 704 13.92 -19.59 -28.14
C LEU A 704 13.87 -18.46 -29.17
N GLY A 705 14.89 -18.36 -30.04
CA GLY A 705 14.91 -17.42 -31.16
C GLY A 705 13.76 -17.68 -32.14
N GLU A 706 13.50 -18.94 -32.46
CA GLU A 706 12.38 -19.32 -33.33
C GLU A 706 11.03 -19.06 -32.67
N LEU A 707 10.90 -19.41 -31.39
CA LEU A 707 9.71 -19.15 -30.59
C LEU A 707 9.44 -17.66 -30.43
N GLY A 708 10.50 -16.85 -30.49
CA GLY A 708 10.45 -15.40 -30.35
C GLY A 708 10.14 -14.63 -31.63
N ARG A 709 10.01 -15.28 -32.79
CA ARG A 709 9.79 -14.58 -34.07
C ARG A 709 8.42 -13.91 -34.12
N GLY A 710 8.40 -12.62 -34.42
CA GLY A 710 7.22 -11.76 -34.36
C GLY A 710 6.57 -11.70 -32.98
N LEU A 711 7.24 -12.21 -31.94
CA LEU A 711 6.70 -12.27 -30.59
C LEU A 711 7.16 -11.05 -29.79
N TYR A 712 6.18 -10.24 -29.40
CA TYR A 712 6.37 -9.07 -28.56
C TYR A 712 5.60 -9.31 -27.26
N VAL A 713 6.27 -9.90 -26.27
CA VAL A 713 5.59 -10.30 -25.03
C VAL A 713 4.97 -9.07 -24.35
N GLY A 714 3.67 -9.16 -24.05
CA GLY A 714 2.87 -8.06 -23.49
C GLY A 714 2.21 -7.13 -24.52
N ALA A 715 2.47 -7.28 -25.82
CA ALA A 715 1.76 -6.54 -26.88
C ALA A 715 0.39 -7.16 -27.20
N ARG A 716 -0.62 -6.40 -27.63
CA ARG A 716 -1.96 -6.95 -27.95
C ARG A 716 -1.86 -8.12 -28.94
N GLY A 717 -2.39 -9.29 -28.56
CA GLY A 717 -2.39 -10.50 -29.40
C GLY A 717 -1.14 -11.37 -29.30
N TRP A 718 -0.19 -11.03 -28.41
CA TRP A 718 1.05 -11.79 -28.23
C TRP A 718 0.83 -13.25 -27.80
N GLU A 719 -0.23 -13.54 -27.03
CA GLU A 719 -0.55 -14.90 -26.59
C GLU A 719 -0.92 -15.81 -27.76
N SER A 720 -1.66 -15.26 -28.73
CA SER A 720 -2.03 -15.98 -29.96
C SER A 720 -0.79 -16.27 -30.80
N ARG A 721 0.08 -15.26 -30.98
CA ARG A 721 1.38 -15.43 -31.66
C ARG A 721 2.26 -16.45 -30.95
N LEU A 722 2.32 -16.44 -29.61
CA LEU A 722 3.09 -17.42 -28.85
C LEU A 722 2.56 -18.83 -29.06
N ALA A 723 1.23 -19.02 -29.04
CA ALA A 723 0.61 -20.33 -29.29
C ALA A 723 0.93 -20.85 -30.70
N GLU A 724 0.88 -19.99 -31.71
CA GLU A 724 1.31 -20.31 -33.08
C GLU A 724 2.78 -20.73 -33.12
N ASN A 725 3.66 -19.93 -32.51
CA ASN A 725 5.10 -20.20 -32.50
C ASN A 725 5.43 -21.51 -31.76
N ARG A 726 4.71 -21.85 -30.68
CA ARG A 726 4.85 -23.13 -29.96
C ARG A 726 4.51 -24.33 -30.86
N ARG A 727 3.40 -24.25 -31.60
CA ARG A 727 3.00 -25.30 -32.56
C ARG A 727 4.02 -25.44 -33.69
N ALA A 728 4.49 -24.31 -34.24
CA ALA A 728 5.50 -24.32 -35.28
C ALA A 728 6.83 -24.94 -34.82
N LEU A 729 7.28 -24.61 -33.61
CA LEU A 729 8.48 -25.20 -33.01
C LEU A 729 8.32 -26.71 -32.80
N ALA A 730 7.16 -27.15 -32.27
CA ALA A 730 6.87 -28.58 -32.08
C ALA A 730 6.85 -29.35 -33.41
N ALA A 731 6.20 -28.81 -34.44
CA ALA A 731 6.15 -29.41 -35.78
C ALA A 731 7.54 -29.57 -36.40
N ARG A 732 8.41 -28.55 -36.25
CA ARG A 732 9.80 -28.62 -36.73
C ARG A 732 10.59 -29.70 -35.98
N LEU A 733 10.54 -29.71 -34.66
CA LEU A 733 11.24 -30.70 -33.82
C LEU A 733 10.76 -32.13 -34.10
N ALA A 734 9.49 -32.28 -34.47
CA ALA A 734 8.92 -33.56 -34.89
C ALA A 734 9.33 -34.00 -36.30
N GLY A 735 9.95 -33.13 -37.11
CA GLY A 735 10.27 -33.41 -38.51
C GLY A 735 9.05 -33.38 -39.44
N GLY A 736 7.98 -32.65 -39.06
CA GLY A 736 6.73 -32.56 -39.81
C GLY A 736 5.68 -33.62 -39.45
N ASP A 737 5.99 -34.58 -38.57
CA ASP A 737 5.03 -35.55 -38.06
C ASP A 737 4.06 -34.91 -37.05
N ALA A 738 2.77 -34.84 -37.42
CA ALA A 738 1.73 -34.21 -36.62
C ALA A 738 1.48 -34.91 -35.27
N ALA A 739 1.48 -36.25 -35.23
CA ALA A 739 1.24 -37.01 -34.00
C ALA A 739 2.41 -36.86 -33.03
N ARG A 740 3.64 -36.88 -33.55
CA ARG A 740 4.84 -36.60 -32.76
C ARG A 740 4.88 -35.16 -32.27
N ALA A 741 4.49 -34.18 -33.10
CA ALA A 741 4.42 -32.77 -32.72
C ALA A 741 3.42 -32.53 -31.58
N GLU A 742 2.24 -33.15 -31.65
CA GLU A 742 1.22 -33.07 -30.61
C GLU A 742 1.72 -33.66 -29.28
N LYS A 743 2.42 -34.80 -29.33
CA LYS A 743 3.04 -35.42 -28.15
C LYS A 743 4.11 -34.52 -27.50
N LEU A 744 4.98 -33.90 -28.31
CA LEU A 744 5.98 -32.96 -27.81
C LEU A 744 5.33 -31.72 -27.19
N LEU A 745 4.28 -31.19 -27.83
CA LEU A 745 3.54 -30.03 -27.34
C LEU A 745 2.85 -30.33 -26.01
N ALA A 746 2.22 -31.50 -25.88
CA ALA A 746 1.58 -31.96 -24.64
C ALA A 746 2.60 -32.11 -23.50
N ALA A 747 3.74 -32.76 -23.75
CA ALA A 747 4.80 -32.92 -22.76
C ALA A 747 5.39 -31.58 -22.30
N ALA A 748 5.54 -30.61 -23.20
CA ALA A 748 6.08 -29.30 -22.87
C ALA A 748 5.07 -28.36 -22.20
N SER A 749 3.78 -28.60 -22.44
CA SER A 749 2.67 -27.80 -21.90
C SER A 749 2.05 -28.40 -20.64
N ASP A 750 2.62 -29.46 -20.07
CA ASP A 750 2.13 -30.09 -18.86
C ASP A 750 2.01 -29.05 -17.72
N GLU A 751 0.77 -28.84 -17.27
CA GLU A 751 0.42 -27.89 -16.23
C GLU A 751 0.77 -28.40 -14.83
N ASN A 752 1.15 -29.68 -14.70
CA ASN A 752 1.66 -30.21 -13.45
C ASN A 752 3.01 -29.55 -13.13
N PHE A 753 3.01 -28.81 -12.02
CA PHE A 753 4.20 -28.14 -11.53
C PHE A 753 5.14 -29.14 -10.84
N ASP A 754 6.25 -29.46 -11.50
CA ASP A 754 7.38 -30.16 -10.89
C ASP A 754 8.41 -29.13 -10.42
N ALA A 755 8.50 -28.94 -9.11
CA ALA A 755 9.39 -27.98 -8.48
C ALA A 755 10.88 -28.28 -8.76
N ARG A 756 11.25 -29.55 -8.92
CA ARG A 756 12.64 -29.94 -9.20
C ARG A 756 13.00 -29.62 -10.64
N GLU A 757 12.14 -29.99 -11.59
CA GLU A 757 12.35 -29.66 -13.00
C GLU A 757 12.40 -28.15 -13.22
N TYR A 758 11.52 -27.40 -12.57
CA TYR A 758 11.52 -25.95 -12.65
C TYR A 758 12.85 -25.34 -12.17
N ASP A 759 13.35 -25.79 -11.00
CA ASP A 759 14.61 -25.30 -10.45
C ASP A 759 15.80 -25.64 -11.36
N GLU A 760 15.87 -26.88 -11.86
CA GLU A 760 16.92 -27.32 -12.80
C GLU A 760 16.92 -26.47 -14.07
N ALA A 761 15.74 -26.24 -14.64
CA ALA A 761 15.59 -25.44 -15.85
C ALA A 761 15.92 -23.95 -15.60
N TYR A 762 15.53 -23.41 -14.45
CA TYR A 762 15.79 -22.03 -14.07
C TYR A 762 17.28 -21.76 -13.87
N VAL A 763 18.00 -22.64 -13.16
CA VAL A 763 19.46 -22.52 -12.98
C VAL A 763 20.17 -22.57 -14.33
N ARG A 764 19.81 -23.50 -15.23
CA ARG A 764 20.41 -23.55 -16.58
C ARG A 764 20.20 -22.26 -17.36
N ALA A 765 19.01 -21.69 -17.31
CA ALA A 765 18.72 -20.42 -17.98
C ALA A 765 19.61 -19.27 -17.47
N HIS A 766 20.05 -19.30 -16.21
CA HIS A 766 20.98 -18.29 -15.67
C HIS A 766 22.39 -18.43 -16.22
N PHE A 767 22.90 -19.66 -16.36
CA PHE A 767 24.17 -19.91 -17.05
C PHE A 767 24.08 -19.49 -18.53
N PHE A 768 22.98 -19.83 -19.21
CA PHE A 768 22.80 -19.49 -20.63
C PHE A 768 22.69 -17.99 -20.87
N GLY A 769 21.86 -17.32 -20.05
CA GLY A 769 21.61 -15.90 -20.11
C GLY A 769 22.81 -15.11 -19.62
N TYR A 770 23.06 -15.12 -18.31
CA TYR A 770 24.07 -14.26 -17.67
C TYR A 770 25.50 -14.65 -18.04
N LEU A 771 25.88 -15.93 -17.99
CA LEU A 771 27.28 -16.31 -18.22
C LEU A 771 27.59 -16.61 -19.70
N GLY A 772 26.58 -16.92 -20.50
CA GLY A 772 26.75 -17.10 -21.94
C GLY A 772 27.36 -18.45 -22.31
N ARG A 773 27.32 -19.42 -21.38
CA ARG A 773 27.90 -20.76 -21.51
C ARG A 773 26.99 -21.83 -20.94
N ASP A 774 27.30 -23.09 -21.23
CA ASP A 774 26.71 -24.22 -20.53
C ASP A 774 27.23 -24.30 -19.08
N PRO A 775 26.40 -24.80 -18.15
CA PRO A 775 26.82 -24.97 -16.77
C PRO A 775 27.86 -26.09 -16.62
N ASP A 776 28.87 -25.85 -15.80
CA ASP A 776 29.75 -26.88 -15.27
C ASP A 776 29.04 -27.65 -14.12
N ALA A 777 29.45 -28.89 -13.87
CA ALA A 777 28.76 -29.76 -12.92
C ALA A 777 28.77 -29.19 -11.49
N GLU A 778 29.92 -28.69 -11.04
CA GLU A 778 30.10 -28.16 -9.68
C GLU A 778 29.24 -26.91 -9.46
N GLY A 779 29.30 -25.94 -10.36
CA GLY A 779 28.51 -24.72 -10.29
C GLY A 779 27.00 -25.00 -10.40
N PHE A 780 26.60 -25.93 -11.27
CA PHE A 780 25.20 -26.32 -11.41
C PHE A 780 24.65 -26.91 -10.10
N ASP A 781 25.35 -27.88 -9.54
CA ASP A 781 24.91 -28.60 -8.34
C ASP A 781 24.88 -27.67 -7.12
N PHE A 782 25.86 -26.75 -7.02
CA PHE A 782 25.86 -25.71 -5.99
C PHE A 782 24.60 -24.84 -6.06
N TRP A 783 24.32 -24.24 -7.23
CA TRP A 783 23.20 -23.31 -7.39
C TRP A 783 21.84 -23.99 -7.29
N LEU A 784 21.73 -25.22 -7.79
CA LEU A 784 20.53 -26.04 -7.60
C LEU A 784 20.32 -26.38 -6.12
N GLY A 785 21.38 -26.68 -5.39
CA GLY A 785 21.35 -26.88 -3.94
C GLY A 785 20.94 -25.63 -3.15
N VAL A 786 21.41 -24.44 -3.56
CA VAL A 786 20.98 -23.16 -2.97
C VAL A 786 19.49 -22.94 -3.21
N LEU A 787 19.05 -23.04 -4.47
CA LEU A 787 17.68 -22.73 -4.87
C LEU A 787 16.66 -23.72 -4.29
N SER A 788 17.01 -25.01 -4.25
CA SER A 788 16.14 -26.04 -3.68
C SER A 788 15.89 -25.85 -2.18
N ARG A 789 16.83 -25.26 -1.43
CA ARG A 789 16.71 -25.01 0.01
C ARG A 789 15.89 -23.77 0.34
N ASN A 790 16.12 -22.66 -0.35
CA ASN A 790 15.53 -21.36 0.04
C ASN A 790 14.40 -20.89 -0.89
N LYS A 791 14.26 -21.48 -2.09
CA LYS A 791 13.32 -21.07 -3.14
C LYS A 791 13.41 -19.59 -3.48
N ASP A 792 14.59 -18.99 -3.28
CA ASP A 792 14.84 -17.57 -3.52
C ASP A 792 15.43 -17.37 -4.93
N TYR A 793 14.54 -17.43 -5.92
CA TYR A 793 14.85 -17.21 -7.33
C TYR A 793 15.45 -15.82 -7.58
N ARG A 794 15.13 -14.81 -6.76
CA ARG A 794 15.61 -13.42 -6.94
C ARG A 794 17.05 -13.28 -6.49
N SER A 795 17.40 -13.83 -5.33
CA SER A 795 18.78 -13.80 -4.84
C SER A 795 19.71 -14.58 -5.75
N LEU A 796 19.24 -15.66 -6.37
CA LEU A 796 20.00 -16.36 -7.41
C LEU A 796 20.27 -15.46 -8.62
N SER A 797 19.26 -14.81 -9.19
CA SER A 797 19.47 -13.87 -10.31
C SER A 797 20.44 -12.74 -9.93
N ARG A 798 20.32 -12.19 -8.71
CA ARG A 798 21.24 -11.17 -8.19
C ARG A 798 22.68 -11.68 -8.13
N ALA A 799 22.90 -12.86 -7.58
CA ALA A 799 24.24 -13.43 -7.45
C ALA A 799 24.92 -13.62 -8.81
N PHE A 800 24.19 -14.05 -9.84
CA PHE A 800 24.73 -14.13 -11.21
C PHE A 800 25.06 -12.75 -11.79
N MET A 801 24.19 -11.75 -11.61
CA MET A 801 24.43 -10.37 -12.07
C MET A 801 25.61 -9.70 -11.36
N GLU A 802 25.85 -10.03 -10.10
CA GLU A 802 26.93 -9.45 -9.30
C GLU A 802 28.24 -10.25 -9.44
N SER A 803 28.21 -11.39 -10.13
CA SER A 803 29.39 -12.22 -10.34
C SER A 803 30.43 -11.50 -11.19
N GLU A 804 31.70 -11.70 -10.83
CA GLU A 804 32.83 -11.17 -11.61
C GLU A 804 32.86 -11.71 -13.03
N GLU A 805 32.39 -12.95 -13.24
CA GLU A 805 32.28 -13.55 -14.57
C GLU A 805 31.28 -12.78 -15.46
N TYR A 806 30.10 -12.43 -14.93
CA TYR A 806 29.12 -11.62 -15.64
C TYR A 806 29.65 -10.20 -15.92
N LYS A 807 30.24 -9.56 -14.91
CA LYS A 807 30.80 -8.20 -15.05
C LYS A 807 31.87 -8.15 -16.13
N ARG A 808 32.83 -9.09 -16.14
CA ARG A 808 33.87 -9.16 -17.18
C ARG A 808 33.28 -9.38 -18.57
N ARG A 809 32.26 -10.23 -18.69
CA ARG A 809 31.60 -10.50 -19.96
C ARG A 809 30.90 -9.26 -20.53
N VAL A 810 30.23 -8.48 -19.68
CA VAL A 810 29.39 -7.35 -20.12
C VAL A 810 30.17 -6.03 -20.19
N LEU A 811 31.15 -5.83 -19.31
CA LEU A 811 31.88 -4.57 -19.16
C LEU A 811 33.28 -4.59 -19.81
N GLY A 812 33.77 -5.76 -20.23
CA GLY A 812 35.11 -5.93 -20.79
C GLY A 812 36.20 -6.13 -19.74
N ALA A 813 37.38 -6.62 -20.18
CA ALA A 813 38.54 -6.82 -19.31
C ALA A 813 39.23 -5.48 -19.02
N GLY A 814 38.84 -4.83 -17.92
CA GLY A 814 39.36 -3.52 -17.52
C GLY A 814 38.59 -2.92 -16.36
N PHE A 815 38.51 -3.65 -15.26
CA PHE A 815 38.25 -3.13 -13.92
C PHE A 815 39.37 -3.61 -13.00
#